data_AF-A0A9W8EA82-F1
#
_entry.id   AF-A0A9W8EA82-F1
#
_cell.length_a   1.000
_cell.length_b   1.000
_cell.length_c   1.000
_cell.angle_alpha   90.00
_cell.angle_beta   90.00
_cell.angle_gamma   90.00
#
_symmetry.space_group_name_H-M   'P 1'
#
loop_
_entity.id
_entity.type
_entity.pdbx_description
1 polymer ?
#
loop_
_entity_poly.entity_id
_entity_poly.type
_entity_poly.pdbx_seq_one_letter_code
_entity_poly.pdbx_strand_id
1 'polypeptide(L)'
;MFCQLLPKVRGPMAVATRTTRLLQTLGPAKCSPKAIPATTHLGSRIGAQLIRWRSTGPTNRLQYRSSHAVAHQPAAVTSTSEHLAESRSTSTPTTAPFPSTDQFVDRHIGPSPEDIAVMLKQLQLNNIDQLLDRALPDSIRTPHPLALASGVSEAELLVSLKALASQNELYKSYIGMGYTNTQVPPVILRNLMENPGWYTQYTPYQPEISQGRLEALFNYQTMVSDLTGLAIANASLLDEGTAAAEAMAMCLNASRKKRHTFLVDAACHPQTIACIRTRAQGLGVHVVVDHVATCDLDAVKADLCGILVQYPTTHGQLVDYSPLFTQVHSYGAQVACATDLMALTLLKSPGELGADIALGNSQRFGVPLGYGGPHAAFFACTEEHKRRLPGRIVGLSRDDQGHPAYRLALQTREQHIRREKATSNICTAQALLANMAVMYAIYHGPQGLRAIAHRIHRMTMTLARGLMDLGHQVVNATFFDTLTVRVSTSAAQVLALADAARVNLRRVDAHTVGVTLDETVQASDLEALLQVFGATSAQADLYALERRLTPGWEAHIPGSSSSSAMTVAYPQELHRDSPYLEHPVFNRYHSETEMLRYLYHLQTKDLSLADAMIPLGSCTMKLNATTEMIPVTWPEFAQLHPFAPPTQTRGYRAMLTELERDLAVITGFDGTSLQPNSGAQGEYTGLKCILAYHRANGHPQRNVCFIPASAHGTNAASSVMAGMKVVPLRCCSNGTLDLDDLKAKAHKYRDTLAAIMVTYPSTFGMFEDHIKDVCDLVHEHGGQVYMDGANMNAQIGLTSPGHIGADVCHLNLHKTFCIPHGGGGPGMGPICVKSHLIPFLPATDIATHLGSAADQESVAAEQSASSQAIGAVSAAPYGSASILPISYAYIKMMGGDGLTRASELAILNANYMRSRLAPHYKELFTNQFGMCGHEFVIDISPFSESADIREVDIAKRLQDYSFHSPTMSWPTPNTLMIEPTESESKQELDRFCDALIAIRHEIREIETGQQPRDSNVLKNAPHTMSALLADTWDRPYSREKAAYPLASLRERKFWPTVGRVDDVHGDKVLVCTCPPMSDYDAE
;
A
#
# COMPACT_ATOMS: atom_id res chain seq x y z
N MET A 1 19.11 -39.04 -45.48
CA MET A 1 19.98 -39.56 -46.56
C MET A 1 21.40 -39.50 -46.02
N PHE A 2 22.13 -40.64 -45.92
CA PHE A 2 23.52 -40.83 -45.43
C PHE A 2 24.04 -39.97 -44.24
N CYS A 3 24.35 -40.45 -43.02
CA CYS A 3 25.13 -41.62 -42.53
C CYS A 3 26.67 -41.47 -42.53
N GLN A 4 27.30 -42.10 -41.53
CA GLN A 4 28.74 -42.41 -41.32
C GLN A 4 29.60 -41.36 -40.56
N LEU A 5 30.57 -41.72 -39.69
CA LEU A 5 30.92 -43.02 -39.06
C LEU A 5 31.77 -42.84 -37.76
N LEU A 6 31.79 -43.88 -36.89
CA LEU A 6 32.73 -44.11 -35.76
C LEU A 6 33.82 -45.14 -36.22
N PRO A 7 34.60 -45.91 -35.39
CA PRO A 7 34.88 -45.91 -33.95
C PRO A 7 36.36 -46.22 -33.53
N LYS A 8 36.65 -46.31 -32.21
CA LYS A 8 37.61 -47.23 -31.51
C LYS A 8 37.58 -46.91 -29.99
N VAL A 9 37.17 -47.70 -28.99
CA VAL A 9 36.90 -49.15 -28.68
C VAL A 9 37.98 -49.83 -27.81
N ARG A 10 37.59 -50.14 -26.55
CA ARG A 10 38.13 -51.03 -25.46
C ARG A 10 37.99 -50.29 -24.11
N GLY A 11 37.68 -50.86 -22.94
CA GLY A 11 37.33 -52.22 -22.48
C GLY A 11 36.73 -52.17 -21.04
N PRO A 12 36.19 -53.26 -20.44
CA PRO A 12 35.06 -53.16 -19.50
C PRO A 12 35.28 -53.55 -18.00
N MET A 13 34.17 -53.52 -17.23
CA MET A 13 33.93 -53.94 -15.82
C MET A 13 34.39 -52.94 -14.72
N ALA A 14 33.61 -52.56 -13.69
CA ALA A 14 32.76 -53.30 -12.71
C ALA A 14 33.60 -54.07 -11.66
N VAL A 15 33.31 -54.12 -10.34
CA VAL A 15 32.06 -54.04 -9.54
C VAL A 15 32.30 -53.29 -8.20
N ALA A 16 31.26 -52.86 -7.46
CA ALA A 16 31.36 -52.19 -6.15
C ALA A 16 31.31 -53.13 -4.93
N THR A 17 31.72 -52.68 -3.72
CA THR A 17 30.97 -52.91 -2.44
C THR A 17 31.53 -52.20 -1.18
N ARG A 18 30.64 -52.09 -0.19
CA ARG A 18 30.73 -51.59 1.21
C ARG A 18 31.89 -52.14 2.08
N THR A 19 32.22 -51.45 3.19
CA THR A 19 31.91 -51.82 4.62
C THR A 19 32.88 -51.15 5.64
N THR A 20 32.47 -50.99 6.91
CA THR A 20 33.14 -50.19 7.97
C THR A 20 33.62 -51.03 9.18
N ARG A 21 34.83 -50.76 9.73
CA ARG A 21 35.38 -51.08 11.10
C ARG A 21 36.92 -50.88 11.11
N LEU A 22 37.69 -50.77 12.22
CA LEU A 22 37.58 -50.05 13.51
C LEU A 22 38.90 -50.29 14.33
N LEU A 23 39.41 -49.27 15.05
CA LEU A 23 40.34 -49.29 16.22
C LEU A 23 41.89 -49.53 16.11
N GLN A 24 42.60 -48.73 16.94
CA GLN A 24 43.86 -49.01 17.71
C GLN A 24 45.24 -49.02 16.97
N THR A 25 46.41 -48.65 17.54
CA THR A 25 46.81 -48.41 18.97
C THR A 25 48.08 -47.51 19.17
N LEU A 26 48.32 -47.05 20.42
CA LEU A 26 49.62 -46.74 21.13
C LEU A 26 50.35 -45.35 21.04
N GLY A 27 51.02 -44.99 22.16
CA GLY A 27 51.96 -43.85 22.41
C GLY A 27 53.42 -44.34 22.69
N PRO A 28 54.31 -43.72 23.54
CA PRO A 28 54.04 -42.91 24.77
C PRO A 28 55.08 -41.80 25.22
N ALA A 29 54.83 -41.11 26.37
CA ALA A 29 55.77 -40.64 27.47
C ALA A 29 57.09 -39.80 27.21
N LYS A 30 57.71 -39.00 28.13
CA LYS A 30 57.42 -38.39 29.48
C LYS A 30 58.53 -37.38 29.97
N CYS A 31 58.25 -36.60 31.03
CA CYS A 31 59.16 -36.00 32.07
C CYS A 31 59.85 -34.59 31.93
N SER A 32 60.29 -34.06 33.10
CA SER A 32 60.81 -32.69 33.46
C SER A 32 61.88 -32.81 34.60
N PRO A 33 62.32 -31.85 35.52
CA PRO A 33 61.78 -30.55 36.02
C PRO A 33 62.82 -29.41 36.38
N LYS A 34 62.49 -28.47 37.31
CA LYS A 34 63.29 -27.43 38.07
C LYS A 34 63.49 -26.02 37.44
N ALA A 35 63.54 -24.89 38.18
CA ALA A 35 63.21 -24.53 39.59
C ALA A 35 62.97 -22.99 39.79
N ILE A 36 62.63 -22.53 41.01
CA ILE A 36 62.11 -21.17 41.39
C ILE A 36 63.10 -20.36 42.27
N PRO A 37 62.92 -19.03 42.49
CA PRO A 37 62.09 -18.46 43.60
C PRO A 37 61.36 -17.12 43.27
N ALA A 38 60.56 -16.44 44.13
CA ALA A 38 59.57 -16.83 45.17
C ALA A 38 58.81 -15.58 45.76
N THR A 39 57.61 -15.77 46.33
CA THR A 39 56.88 -14.92 47.36
C THR A 39 56.42 -13.47 47.02
N THR A 40 55.31 -12.90 47.55
CA THR A 40 54.40 -13.28 48.68
C THR A 40 52.94 -12.74 48.53
N HIS A 41 51.93 -13.53 48.93
CA HIS A 41 50.62 -13.20 49.60
C HIS A 41 49.61 -12.12 49.07
N LEU A 42 48.28 -12.23 49.24
CA LEU A 42 47.36 -13.37 49.53
C LEU A 42 45.85 -13.01 49.33
N GLY A 43 45.09 -13.85 48.59
CA GLY A 43 43.66 -14.19 48.83
C GLY A 43 42.52 -13.19 48.50
N SER A 44 41.24 -13.58 48.39
CA SER A 44 40.64 -14.89 48.07
C SER A 44 39.10 -14.83 47.91
N ARG A 45 38.57 -15.37 46.80
CA ARG A 45 37.21 -15.94 46.58
C ARG A 45 35.95 -15.09 46.84
N ILE A 46 35.08 -15.03 45.82
CA ILE A 46 33.65 -14.73 45.92
C ILE A 46 32.85 -16.05 45.78
N GLY A 47 31.73 -16.18 46.51
CA GLY A 47 30.76 -17.27 46.40
C GLY A 47 29.33 -16.73 46.32
N ALA A 48 28.42 -17.50 45.72
CA ALA A 48 27.06 -17.04 45.40
C ALA A 48 26.08 -17.07 46.60
N GLN A 49 25.05 -16.22 46.55
CA GLN A 49 23.83 -16.39 47.34
C GLN A 49 22.60 -15.79 46.64
N LEU A 50 21.47 -16.52 46.65
CA LEU A 50 20.14 -15.98 46.38
C LEU A 50 19.57 -15.42 47.68
N ILE A 51 18.75 -14.37 47.62
CA ILE A 51 17.88 -13.95 48.72
C ILE A 51 16.45 -13.69 48.22
N ARG A 52 15.47 -14.33 48.85
CA ARG A 52 14.04 -13.98 48.79
C ARG A 52 13.74 -12.91 49.83
N TRP A 53 12.71 -12.08 49.59
CA TRP A 53 12.00 -11.40 50.67
C TRP A 53 10.48 -11.56 50.56
N ARG A 54 9.80 -11.51 51.71
CA ARG A 54 8.34 -11.61 51.86
C ARG A 54 7.85 -10.56 52.86
N SER A 55 6.84 -9.79 52.44
CA SER A 55 5.75 -9.21 53.23
C SER A 55 5.87 -9.04 54.76
N THR A 56 5.76 -7.79 55.21
CA THR A 56 4.98 -7.40 56.40
C THR A 56 4.18 -6.12 56.09
N GLY A 57 3.02 -5.94 56.72
CA GLY A 57 2.21 -4.70 56.63
C GLY A 57 2.60 -3.67 57.71
N PRO A 58 1.83 -2.58 57.85
CA PRO A 58 0.54 -2.75 58.54
C PRO A 58 -0.66 -1.97 57.95
N THR A 59 -1.80 -2.23 58.59
CA THR A 59 -3.17 -1.75 58.35
C THR A 59 -3.35 -0.23 58.24
N ASN A 60 -4.34 0.17 57.42
CA ASN A 60 -5.40 1.04 57.95
C ASN A 60 -6.78 0.66 57.34
N ARG A 61 -7.87 0.86 58.10
CA ARG A 61 -9.26 0.56 57.68
C ARG A 61 -10.12 1.80 57.86
N LEU A 62 -10.94 2.16 56.87
CA LEU A 62 -12.19 2.89 57.11
C LEU A 62 -13.26 2.57 56.04
N GLN A 63 -14.14 1.64 56.43
CA GLN A 63 -15.56 1.51 56.12
C GLN A 63 -16.11 2.06 54.79
N TYR A 64 -16.52 1.13 53.91
CA TYR A 64 -17.61 1.34 52.96
C TYR A 64 -18.96 1.00 53.63
N ARG A 65 -20.02 1.76 53.34
CA ARG A 65 -21.43 1.40 53.65
C ARG A 65 -22.31 1.75 52.45
N SER A 66 -23.46 1.09 52.35
CA SER A 66 -24.25 0.96 51.13
C SER A 66 -25.51 1.85 51.06
N SER A 67 -26.19 1.75 49.91
CA SER A 67 -27.65 1.83 49.69
C SER A 67 -28.37 3.19 49.67
N HIS A 68 -28.65 3.62 48.43
CA HIS A 68 -29.99 3.94 47.86
C HIS A 68 -30.57 5.38 47.86
N ALA A 69 -31.06 5.74 46.65
CA ALA A 69 -32.04 6.79 46.30
C ALA A 69 -31.61 8.26 46.54
N VAL A 70 -32.15 9.28 45.86
CA VAL A 70 -33.35 9.42 45.00
C VAL A 70 -32.97 10.08 43.65
N ALA A 71 -33.85 10.01 42.64
CA ALA A 71 -33.67 10.59 41.30
C ALA A 71 -33.80 12.13 41.25
N HIS A 72 -33.32 12.74 40.16
CA HIS A 72 -34.12 13.70 39.36
C HIS A 72 -33.52 13.86 37.93
N GLN A 73 -34.39 14.22 36.97
CA GLN A 73 -34.04 14.51 35.56
C GLN A 73 -33.70 16.00 35.34
N PRO A 74 -33.12 16.40 34.18
CA PRO A 74 -32.31 17.62 34.07
C PRO A 74 -33.10 18.93 33.91
N ALA A 75 -32.45 20.03 34.28
CA ALA A 75 -32.83 21.39 33.90
C ALA A 75 -31.97 21.87 32.72
N ALA A 76 -32.57 22.64 31.81
CA ALA A 76 -31.88 23.16 30.62
C ALA A 76 -30.96 24.34 30.94
N VAL A 77 -29.84 24.44 30.24
CA VAL A 77 -28.97 25.63 30.26
C VAL A 77 -29.36 26.54 29.10
N THR A 78 -30.06 27.63 29.39
CA THR A 78 -30.31 28.71 28.42
C THR A 78 -29.08 29.58 28.26
N SER A 79 -28.73 29.89 27.02
CA SER A 79 -27.60 30.77 26.66
C SER A 79 -27.84 32.24 27.06
N THR A 80 -26.86 32.85 27.71
CA THR A 80 -26.70 34.32 27.74
C THR A 80 -25.27 34.66 27.34
N SER A 81 -25.13 35.33 26.19
CA SER A 81 -23.85 35.80 25.67
C SER A 81 -23.48 37.15 26.29
N GLU A 82 -22.29 37.26 26.87
CA GLU A 82 -21.66 38.55 27.16
C GLU A 82 -20.36 38.69 26.35
N HIS A 83 -20.18 39.85 25.71
CA HIS A 83 -18.97 40.14 24.95
C HIS A 83 -17.81 40.51 25.87
N LEU A 84 -16.75 39.71 25.87
CA LEU A 84 -15.43 40.14 26.33
C LEU A 84 -14.51 40.34 25.12
N ALA A 85 -14.17 41.60 24.85
CA ALA A 85 -13.16 41.97 23.86
C ALA A 85 -11.79 41.91 24.54
N GLU A 86 -11.19 40.72 24.60
CA GLU A 86 -9.86 40.56 25.18
C GLU A 86 -8.77 41.06 24.20
N SER A 87 -7.87 41.89 24.73
CA SER A 87 -6.67 42.31 24.03
C SER A 87 -5.71 41.11 23.88
N ARG A 88 -4.84 41.15 22.86
CA ARG A 88 -3.75 40.17 22.70
C ARG A 88 -2.80 40.23 23.90
N SER A 89 -3.08 39.46 24.95
CA SER A 89 -2.15 39.26 26.06
C SER A 89 -0.99 38.39 25.59
N THR A 90 0.23 38.92 25.65
CA THR A 90 1.44 38.13 25.43
C THR A 90 1.64 37.19 26.62
N SER A 91 1.04 36.00 26.56
CA SER A 91 1.25 34.94 27.53
C SER A 91 2.71 34.47 27.46
N THR A 92 3.56 34.97 28.37
CA THR A 92 4.89 34.41 28.57
C THR A 92 4.77 32.90 28.78
N PRO A 93 5.52 32.06 28.04
CA PRO A 93 5.47 30.63 28.21
C PRO A 93 5.82 30.28 29.66
N THR A 94 4.89 29.63 30.37
CA THR A 94 5.15 29.06 31.69
C THR A 94 6.04 27.84 31.49
N THR A 95 7.35 28.06 31.36
CA THR A 95 8.33 26.99 31.17
C THR A 95 8.18 25.97 32.29
N ALA A 96 7.78 24.75 31.94
CA ALA A 96 7.69 23.67 32.90
C ALA A 96 9.05 23.52 33.61
N PRO A 97 9.09 23.30 34.93
CA PRO A 97 10.37 23.25 35.67
C PRO A 97 11.28 22.11 35.21
N PHE A 98 10.71 21.10 34.54
CA PHE A 98 11.40 19.99 33.90
C PHE A 98 10.78 19.79 32.50
N PRO A 99 11.21 20.52 31.45
CA PRO A 99 10.72 20.31 30.10
C PRO A 99 11.26 18.99 29.54
N SER A 100 10.52 18.35 28.63
CA SER A 100 11.05 17.17 27.92
C SER A 100 12.27 17.57 27.07
N THR A 101 13.35 16.80 27.19
CA THR A 101 14.51 16.85 26.29
C THR A 101 14.32 15.97 25.05
N ASP A 102 13.23 15.19 25.01
CA ASP A 102 12.77 14.41 23.89
C ASP A 102 11.65 15.21 23.18
N GLN A 103 12.00 15.84 22.05
CA GLN A 103 11.17 16.74 21.27
C GLN A 103 11.18 16.24 19.82
N PHE A 104 10.09 15.62 19.38
CA PHE A 104 10.00 15.03 18.04
C PHE A 104 10.12 16.06 16.92
N VAL A 105 9.70 17.31 17.16
CA VAL A 105 9.86 18.42 16.19
C VAL A 105 11.33 18.63 15.81
N ASP A 106 12.25 18.50 16.77
CA ASP A 106 13.72 18.58 16.58
C ASP A 106 14.35 17.29 15.99
N ARG A 107 13.51 16.37 15.50
CA ARG A 107 13.87 15.11 14.81
C ARG A 107 13.24 15.03 13.44
N HIS A 108 12.00 15.50 13.32
CA HIS A 108 11.23 15.53 12.08
C HIS A 108 11.68 16.64 11.11
N ILE A 109 12.23 17.73 11.64
CA ILE A 109 12.64 18.91 10.89
C ILE A 109 14.16 18.91 10.72
N GLY A 110 14.63 19.04 9.48
CA GLY A 110 16.06 18.95 9.13
C GLY A 110 16.90 20.20 9.40
N PRO A 111 16.44 21.42 9.07
CA PRO A 111 17.23 22.64 9.26
C PRO A 111 17.29 23.09 10.73
N SER A 112 18.50 23.37 11.25
CA SER A 112 18.68 23.96 12.59
C SER A 112 18.22 25.43 12.65
N PRO A 113 18.03 26.01 13.85
CA PRO A 113 17.75 27.45 14.00
C PRO A 113 18.79 28.36 13.31
N GLU A 114 20.06 27.97 13.31
CA GLU A 114 21.15 28.67 12.61
C GLU A 114 21.04 28.54 11.10
N ASP A 115 20.75 27.34 10.60
CA ASP A 115 20.53 27.10 9.16
C ASP A 115 19.34 27.91 8.65
N ILE A 116 18.22 27.91 9.39
CA ILE A 116 17.01 28.71 9.10
C ILE A 116 17.35 30.20 9.00
N ALA A 117 18.16 30.73 9.92
CA ALA A 117 18.61 32.12 9.88
C ALA A 117 19.50 32.42 8.65
N VAL A 118 20.35 31.48 8.22
CA VAL A 118 21.14 31.60 6.98
C VAL A 118 20.26 31.54 5.73
N MET A 119 19.24 30.67 5.72
CA MET A 119 18.31 30.50 4.60
C MET A 119 17.40 31.73 4.43
N LEU A 120 16.85 32.28 5.52
CA LEU A 120 16.12 33.54 5.51
C LEU A 120 16.97 34.72 5.02
N LYS A 121 18.24 34.78 5.46
CA LYS A 121 19.19 35.80 5.00
C LYS A 121 19.49 35.70 3.51
N GLN A 122 19.60 34.50 2.95
CA GLN A 122 19.73 34.28 1.49
C GLN A 122 18.51 34.82 0.74
N LEU A 123 17.30 34.67 1.30
CA LEU A 123 16.04 35.20 0.76
C LEU A 123 15.84 36.70 1.01
N GLN A 124 16.75 37.37 1.71
CA GLN A 124 16.65 38.77 2.13
C GLN A 124 15.42 39.04 3.04
N LEU A 125 15.18 38.10 3.97
CA LEU A 125 14.10 38.12 4.95
C LEU A 125 14.66 38.09 6.39
N ASN A 126 13.94 38.71 7.33
CA ASN A 126 14.35 38.76 8.74
C ASN A 126 13.80 37.61 9.59
N ASN A 127 12.64 37.06 9.21
CA ASN A 127 11.90 36.03 9.93
C ASN A 127 10.99 35.24 8.97
N ILE A 128 10.37 34.17 9.49
CA ILE A 128 9.43 33.33 8.74
C ILE A 128 8.14 34.08 8.39
N ASP A 129 7.66 34.99 9.24
CA ASP A 129 6.47 35.81 8.94
C ASP A 129 6.62 36.55 7.60
N GLN A 130 7.78 37.19 7.36
CA GLN A 130 8.08 37.87 6.10
C GLN A 130 8.24 36.93 4.87
N LEU A 131 8.47 35.64 5.07
CA LEU A 131 8.37 34.64 3.99
C LEU A 131 6.89 34.35 3.71
N LEU A 132 6.13 34.04 4.76
CA LEU A 132 4.72 33.67 4.66
C LEU A 132 3.86 34.80 4.08
N ASP A 133 4.08 36.06 4.49
CA ASP A 133 3.42 37.27 3.97
C ASP A 133 3.72 37.52 2.47
N ARG A 134 4.81 36.94 1.94
CA ARG A 134 5.15 36.99 0.52
C ARG A 134 4.79 35.73 -0.25
N ALA A 135 4.47 34.63 0.43
CA ALA A 135 4.20 33.33 -0.18
C ALA A 135 2.70 33.01 -0.24
N LEU A 136 1.94 33.37 0.81
CA LEU A 136 0.50 33.14 0.93
C LEU A 136 -0.29 34.45 0.82
N PRO A 137 -1.44 34.48 0.12
CA PRO A 137 -2.37 35.60 0.16
C PRO A 137 -2.99 35.81 1.55
N ASP A 138 -3.13 37.06 2.01
CA ASP A 138 -3.78 37.38 3.29
C ASP A 138 -5.24 36.89 3.37
N SER A 139 -5.93 36.81 2.23
CA SER A 139 -7.35 36.41 2.12
C SER A 139 -7.64 34.97 2.57
N ILE A 140 -6.62 34.11 2.64
CA ILE A 140 -6.71 32.69 3.00
C ILE A 140 -6.08 32.35 4.36
N ARG A 141 -5.32 33.26 4.98
CA ARG A 141 -4.54 32.97 6.19
C ARG A 141 -5.47 32.72 7.38
N THR A 142 -5.27 31.60 8.08
CA THR A 142 -6.04 31.30 9.31
C THR A 142 -5.57 32.21 10.46
N PRO A 143 -6.46 32.99 11.10
CA PRO A 143 -6.07 33.99 12.12
C PRO A 143 -5.85 33.41 13.52
N HIS A 144 -5.96 32.08 13.68
CA HIS A 144 -5.88 31.33 14.93
C HIS A 144 -5.03 30.07 14.73
N PRO A 145 -4.23 29.64 15.74
CA PRO A 145 -3.52 28.35 15.72
C PRO A 145 -4.48 27.15 15.56
N LEU A 146 -3.93 26.00 15.18
CA LEU A 146 -4.67 24.74 15.13
C LEU A 146 -5.26 24.39 16.51
N ALA A 147 -6.53 24.03 16.56
CA ALA A 147 -7.24 23.59 17.77
C ALA A 147 -6.88 22.14 18.18
N LEU A 148 -5.59 21.85 18.23
CA LEU A 148 -5.01 20.57 18.64
C LEU A 148 -4.27 20.73 19.97
N ALA A 149 -3.92 19.61 20.61
CA ALA A 149 -3.01 19.61 21.75
C ALA A 149 -1.57 19.98 21.34
N SER A 150 -0.76 20.40 22.32
CA SER A 150 0.70 20.43 22.19
C SER A 150 1.25 19.02 21.94
N GLY A 151 2.40 18.94 21.27
CA GLY A 151 3.06 17.66 20.97
C GLY A 151 3.50 16.90 22.23
N VAL A 152 3.46 15.57 22.18
CA VAL A 152 4.05 14.68 23.20
C VAL A 152 5.42 14.16 22.77
N SER A 153 6.25 13.74 23.73
CA SER A 153 7.54 13.11 23.42
C SER A 153 7.37 11.74 22.72
N GLU A 154 8.43 11.25 22.05
CA GLU A 154 8.42 9.94 21.39
C GLU A 154 8.15 8.82 22.42
N ALA A 155 8.74 8.95 23.61
CA ALA A 155 8.51 8.02 24.72
C ALA A 155 7.05 8.04 25.23
N GLU A 156 6.44 9.21 25.38
CA GLU A 156 5.04 9.34 25.84
C GLU A 156 4.03 8.85 24.80
N LEU A 157 4.31 9.07 23.50
CA LEU A 157 3.50 8.47 22.43
C LEU A 157 3.51 6.95 22.54
N LEU A 158 4.68 6.30 22.60
CA LEU A 158 4.73 4.84 22.58
C LEU A 158 4.02 4.22 23.79
N VAL A 159 4.08 4.86 24.96
CA VAL A 159 3.32 4.42 26.16
C VAL A 159 1.80 4.61 25.95
N SER A 160 1.36 5.78 25.51
CA SER A 160 -0.07 6.09 25.35
C SER A 160 -0.73 5.31 24.20
N LEU A 161 -0.06 5.20 23.05
CA LEU A 161 -0.52 4.42 21.91
C LEU A 161 -0.51 2.91 22.21
N LYS A 162 0.43 2.40 23.03
CA LYS A 162 0.37 1.00 23.50
C LYS A 162 -0.79 0.77 24.48
N ALA A 163 -1.16 1.77 25.28
CA ALA A 163 -2.33 1.73 26.15
C ALA A 163 -3.68 1.85 25.39
N LEU A 164 -3.69 2.45 24.19
CA LEU A 164 -4.81 2.32 23.25
C LEU A 164 -4.83 0.91 22.63
N ALA A 165 -3.70 0.46 22.07
CA ALA A 165 -3.59 -0.82 21.39
C ALA A 165 -4.00 -2.01 22.29
N SER A 166 -3.61 -2.01 23.57
CA SER A 166 -3.94 -3.08 24.52
C SER A 166 -5.44 -3.19 24.89
N GLN A 167 -6.29 -2.26 24.43
CA GLN A 167 -7.74 -2.37 24.56
C GLN A 167 -8.39 -3.22 23.45
N ASN A 168 -7.64 -3.52 22.38
CA ASN A 168 -8.01 -4.52 21.38
C ASN A 168 -7.82 -5.93 21.94
N GLU A 169 -8.66 -6.87 21.51
CA GLU A 169 -8.61 -8.26 21.97
C GLU A 169 -8.27 -9.23 20.84
N LEU A 170 -7.14 -9.92 20.96
CA LEU A 170 -6.63 -10.85 19.96
C LEU A 170 -7.34 -12.21 20.05
N TYR A 171 -8.38 -12.37 19.23
CA TYR A 171 -9.17 -13.60 19.07
C TYR A 171 -8.72 -14.37 17.83
N LYS A 172 -8.67 -15.71 17.91
CA LYS A 172 -8.37 -16.56 16.76
C LYS A 172 -9.53 -16.49 15.77
N SER A 173 -9.29 -15.87 14.61
CA SER A 173 -10.37 -15.42 13.73
C SER A 173 -10.48 -16.26 12.47
N TYR A 174 -11.48 -17.15 12.45
CA TYR A 174 -11.79 -18.10 11.37
C TYR A 174 -13.00 -17.64 10.54
N ILE A 175 -13.17 -16.32 10.39
CA ILE A 175 -14.26 -15.71 9.62
C ILE A 175 -14.04 -15.92 8.11
N GLY A 176 -12.80 -15.80 7.64
CA GLY A 176 -12.47 -15.85 6.21
C GLY A 176 -12.89 -14.58 5.49
N MET A 177 -13.72 -14.70 4.46
CA MET A 177 -14.21 -13.54 3.67
C MET A 177 -13.07 -12.71 3.06
N GLY A 178 -12.05 -13.35 2.47
CA GLY A 178 -10.93 -12.68 1.79
C GLY A 178 -9.73 -12.33 2.70
N TYR A 179 -9.79 -12.71 3.97
CA TYR A 179 -8.77 -12.46 4.99
C TYR A 179 -8.55 -13.71 5.86
N THR A 180 -7.30 -14.10 6.11
CA THR A 180 -6.94 -15.27 6.95
C THR A 180 -5.61 -15.04 7.66
N ASN A 181 -5.31 -15.68 8.80
CA ASN A 181 -4.00 -15.50 9.43
C ASN A 181 -2.90 -16.22 8.63
N THR A 182 -1.71 -15.65 8.66
CA THR A 182 -0.50 -16.22 8.03
C THR A 182 0.70 -16.04 8.97
N GLN A 183 1.64 -16.98 8.91
CA GLN A 183 2.89 -16.93 9.63
C GLN A 183 3.89 -16.07 8.86
N VAL A 184 3.78 -14.75 9.01
CA VAL A 184 4.73 -13.76 8.45
C VAL A 184 6.17 -14.16 8.80
N PRO A 185 7.03 -14.53 7.83
CA PRO A 185 8.38 -14.99 8.14
C PRO A 185 9.20 -13.87 8.79
N PRO A 186 9.80 -14.07 9.99
CA PRO A 186 10.49 -13.00 10.72
C PRO A 186 11.62 -12.33 9.93
N VAL A 187 12.28 -13.06 9.02
CA VAL A 187 13.30 -12.51 8.12
C VAL A 187 12.71 -11.50 7.12
N ILE A 188 11.48 -11.69 6.65
CA ILE A 188 10.80 -10.76 5.73
C ILE A 188 10.25 -9.57 6.53
N LEU A 189 9.62 -9.83 7.69
CA LEU A 189 9.13 -8.77 8.59
C LEU A 189 10.27 -7.78 8.91
N ARG A 190 11.40 -8.30 9.42
CA ARG A 190 12.50 -7.46 9.89
C ARG A 190 13.29 -6.79 8.78
N ASN A 191 13.56 -7.48 7.66
CA ASN A 191 14.50 -7.00 6.65
C ASN A 191 13.82 -6.40 5.40
N LEU A 192 12.47 -6.36 5.36
CA LEU A 192 11.69 -5.67 4.33
C LEU A 192 10.68 -4.71 4.96
N MET A 193 9.73 -5.20 5.77
CA MET A 193 8.65 -4.36 6.32
C MET A 193 9.15 -3.34 7.36
N GLU A 194 10.10 -3.74 8.21
CA GLU A 194 10.71 -2.90 9.24
C GLU A 194 12.01 -2.22 8.77
N ASN A 195 12.30 -2.23 7.46
CA ASN A 195 13.57 -1.76 6.88
C ASN A 195 13.37 -0.50 6.00
N PRO A 196 13.91 0.67 6.38
CA PRO A 196 13.74 1.92 5.61
C PRO A 196 14.36 1.86 4.20
N GLY A 197 15.30 0.94 3.94
CA GLY A 197 15.82 0.66 2.61
C GLY A 197 14.85 -0.05 1.66
N TRP A 198 13.67 -0.44 2.14
CA TRP A 198 12.57 -0.99 1.34
C TRP A 198 11.31 -0.12 1.34
N TYR A 199 11.04 0.60 2.44
CA TYR A 199 9.79 1.36 2.58
C TYR A 199 9.87 2.87 2.26
N THR A 200 11.05 3.50 2.27
CA THR A 200 11.13 4.97 2.12
C THR A 200 11.17 5.44 0.66
N GLN A 201 11.65 4.63 -0.28
CA GLN A 201 11.60 4.94 -1.70
C GLN A 201 10.16 4.93 -2.24
N TYR A 202 9.88 5.66 -3.33
CA TYR A 202 8.57 5.66 -4.00
C TYR A 202 8.59 4.89 -5.33
N THR A 203 7.54 5.05 -6.14
CA THR A 203 7.35 4.44 -7.47
C THR A 203 8.65 4.49 -8.30
N PRO A 204 9.07 3.37 -8.94
CA PRO A 204 10.37 3.27 -9.62
C PRO A 204 10.40 4.01 -10.97
N TYR A 205 10.28 5.34 -10.95
CA TYR A 205 10.38 6.22 -12.12
C TYR A 205 11.81 6.31 -12.68
N GLN A 206 12.83 6.05 -11.85
CA GLN A 206 14.24 5.99 -12.26
C GLN A 206 14.74 4.54 -12.15
N PRO A 207 14.58 3.71 -13.20
CA PRO A 207 14.78 2.27 -13.10
C PRO A 207 16.21 1.87 -12.73
N GLU A 208 17.23 2.63 -13.13
CA GLU A 208 18.65 2.29 -12.96
C GLU A 208 19.11 2.29 -11.48
N ILE A 209 18.39 3.03 -10.65
CA ILE A 209 18.51 3.13 -9.18
C ILE A 209 17.28 2.54 -8.47
N SER A 210 16.58 1.63 -9.14
CA SER A 210 15.34 0.97 -8.65
C SER A 210 15.23 -0.50 -9.06
N GLN A 211 16.32 -1.14 -9.49
CA GLN A 211 16.27 -2.52 -10.04
C GLN A 211 15.85 -3.56 -8.99
N GLY A 212 16.04 -3.29 -7.69
CA GLY A 212 15.71 -4.22 -6.61
C GLY A 212 14.21 -4.39 -6.44
N ARG A 213 13.47 -3.28 -6.26
CA ARG A 213 12.00 -3.34 -6.19
C ARG A 213 11.35 -3.65 -7.54
N LEU A 214 11.99 -3.33 -8.67
CA LEU A 214 11.51 -3.75 -9.99
C LEU A 214 11.64 -5.27 -10.18
N GLU A 215 12.78 -5.88 -9.82
CA GLU A 215 12.96 -7.33 -9.85
C GLU A 215 11.95 -8.04 -8.92
N ALA A 216 11.74 -7.53 -7.71
CA ALA A 216 10.75 -8.06 -6.78
C ALA A 216 9.31 -8.00 -7.35
N LEU A 217 8.90 -6.86 -7.92
CA LEU A 217 7.56 -6.73 -8.54
C LEU A 217 7.41 -7.58 -9.81
N PHE A 218 8.49 -7.81 -10.57
CA PHE A 218 8.51 -8.72 -11.72
C PHE A 218 8.40 -10.19 -11.29
N ASN A 219 9.06 -10.57 -10.19
CA ASN A 219 8.86 -11.87 -9.55
C ASN A 219 7.41 -12.02 -9.04
N TYR A 220 6.79 -10.96 -8.50
CA TYR A 220 5.38 -10.99 -8.06
C TYR A 220 4.44 -11.23 -9.24
N GLN A 221 4.66 -10.55 -10.37
CA GLN A 221 3.89 -10.80 -11.59
C GLN A 221 4.05 -12.23 -12.09
N THR A 222 5.27 -12.78 -12.05
CA THR A 222 5.55 -14.18 -12.40
C THR A 222 4.81 -15.14 -11.48
N MET A 223 4.90 -14.93 -10.16
CA MET A 223 4.20 -15.73 -9.15
C MET A 223 2.68 -15.74 -9.35
N VAL A 224 2.07 -14.58 -9.63
CA VAL A 224 0.64 -14.49 -9.92
C VAL A 224 0.29 -15.17 -11.24
N SER A 225 1.08 -14.98 -12.29
CA SER A 225 0.85 -15.57 -13.62
C SER A 225 0.90 -17.09 -13.56
N ASP A 226 1.96 -17.65 -12.97
CA ASP A 226 2.13 -19.09 -12.72
C ASP A 226 0.97 -19.67 -11.90
N LEU A 227 0.60 -19.04 -10.78
CA LEU A 227 -0.45 -19.57 -9.90
C LEU A 227 -1.84 -19.45 -10.55
N THR A 228 -2.13 -18.38 -11.29
CA THR A 228 -3.44 -18.18 -11.93
C THR A 228 -3.59 -18.86 -13.30
N GLY A 229 -2.49 -19.32 -13.90
CA GLY A 229 -2.48 -19.90 -15.26
C GLY A 229 -2.73 -18.87 -16.37
N LEU A 230 -2.54 -17.58 -16.08
CA LEU A 230 -2.77 -16.48 -17.00
C LEU A 230 -1.45 -15.81 -17.40
N ALA A 231 -1.42 -15.23 -18.60
CA ALA A 231 -0.16 -14.87 -19.27
C ALA A 231 0.51 -13.59 -18.73
N ILE A 232 -0.25 -12.68 -18.13
CA ILE A 232 0.29 -11.43 -17.61
C ILE A 232 -0.47 -10.95 -16.37
N ALA A 233 0.29 -10.60 -15.34
CA ALA A 233 -0.18 -9.93 -14.12
C ALA A 233 0.34 -8.49 -14.00
N ASN A 234 -0.27 -7.71 -13.12
CA ASN A 234 0.16 -6.34 -12.81
C ASN A 234 0.97 -6.24 -11.49
N ALA A 235 1.58 -5.08 -11.27
CA ALA A 235 2.33 -4.75 -10.07
C ALA A 235 1.42 -4.24 -8.93
N SER A 236 0.40 -5.04 -8.60
CA SER A 236 -0.66 -4.85 -7.58
C SER A 236 -1.77 -3.83 -7.85
N LEU A 237 -2.94 -4.10 -7.25
CA LEU A 237 -4.06 -3.20 -6.99
C LEU A 237 -4.31 -3.06 -5.47
N LEU A 238 -5.30 -2.26 -5.08
CA LEU A 238 -5.50 -1.77 -3.71
C LEU A 238 -6.12 -2.80 -2.74
N ASP A 239 -7.14 -3.54 -3.18
CA ASP A 239 -7.80 -4.63 -2.46
C ASP A 239 -8.63 -5.50 -3.44
N GLU A 240 -9.21 -6.61 -2.98
CA GLU A 240 -9.99 -7.52 -3.85
C GLU A 240 -11.24 -6.83 -4.44
N GLY A 241 -11.97 -6.04 -3.64
CA GLY A 241 -13.22 -5.41 -4.08
C GLY A 241 -13.01 -4.34 -5.16
N THR A 242 -11.91 -3.59 -5.05
CA THR A 242 -11.44 -2.67 -6.09
C THR A 242 -10.93 -3.43 -7.32
N ALA A 243 -10.16 -4.51 -7.14
CA ALA A 243 -9.70 -5.36 -8.26
C ALA A 243 -10.88 -5.97 -9.05
N ALA A 244 -11.92 -6.43 -8.37
CA ALA A 244 -13.14 -6.94 -9.00
C ALA A 244 -13.95 -5.86 -9.72
N ALA A 245 -13.98 -4.65 -9.18
CA ALA A 245 -14.59 -3.49 -9.84
C ALA A 245 -13.80 -3.06 -11.11
N GLU A 246 -12.47 -3.19 -11.10
CA GLU A 246 -11.64 -3.01 -12.30
C GLU A 246 -11.86 -4.13 -13.33
N ALA A 247 -12.08 -5.39 -12.90
CA ALA A 247 -12.40 -6.48 -13.83
C ALA A 247 -13.72 -6.22 -14.57
N MET A 248 -14.76 -5.75 -13.88
CA MET A 248 -16.00 -5.28 -14.52
C MET A 248 -15.74 -4.16 -15.55
N ALA A 249 -14.95 -3.14 -15.19
CA ALA A 249 -14.59 -2.05 -16.10
C ALA A 249 -13.80 -2.53 -17.33
N MET A 250 -12.92 -3.53 -17.13
CA MET A 250 -12.13 -4.16 -18.17
C MET A 250 -12.98 -5.01 -19.12
N CYS A 251 -13.96 -5.76 -18.61
CA CYS A 251 -14.97 -6.49 -19.40
C CYS A 251 -15.84 -5.53 -20.24
N LEU A 252 -16.29 -4.41 -19.64
CA LEU A 252 -16.99 -3.34 -20.36
C LEU A 252 -16.13 -2.77 -21.50
N ASN A 253 -14.85 -2.50 -21.24
CA ASN A 253 -13.88 -1.98 -22.23
C ASN A 253 -13.40 -3.03 -23.26
N ALA A 254 -13.69 -4.32 -23.06
CA ALA A 254 -13.51 -5.38 -24.04
C ALA A 254 -14.74 -5.59 -24.94
N SER A 255 -15.94 -5.21 -24.45
CA SER A 255 -17.23 -5.45 -25.10
C SER A 255 -17.37 -4.77 -26.47
N ARG A 256 -17.33 -5.59 -27.53
CA ARG A 256 -17.40 -5.13 -28.94
C ARG A 256 -18.78 -4.60 -29.37
N LYS A 257 -19.82 -4.71 -28.52
CA LYS A 257 -21.23 -4.45 -28.86
C LYS A 257 -21.92 -3.35 -28.04
N LYS A 258 -21.19 -2.61 -27.19
CA LYS A 258 -21.78 -1.71 -26.16
C LYS A 258 -22.78 -2.45 -25.27
N ARG A 259 -22.35 -3.57 -24.72
CA ARG A 259 -23.14 -4.33 -23.73
C ARG A 259 -22.89 -3.79 -22.33
N HIS A 260 -23.94 -3.66 -21.51
CA HIS A 260 -23.88 -2.97 -20.22
C HIS A 260 -24.26 -3.83 -19.01
N THR A 261 -24.71 -5.08 -19.17
CA THR A 261 -25.00 -5.98 -18.05
C THR A 261 -23.77 -6.78 -17.64
N PHE A 262 -23.45 -6.76 -16.34
CA PHE A 262 -22.40 -7.57 -15.73
C PHE A 262 -23.03 -8.47 -14.66
N LEU A 263 -22.79 -9.78 -14.73
CA LEU A 263 -23.33 -10.75 -13.78
C LEU A 263 -22.29 -11.08 -12.72
N VAL A 264 -22.63 -10.96 -11.44
CA VAL A 264 -21.79 -11.36 -10.32
C VAL A 264 -22.44 -12.52 -9.60
N ASP A 265 -21.68 -13.58 -9.34
CA ASP A 265 -22.17 -14.69 -8.51
C ASP A 265 -22.52 -14.19 -7.11
N ALA A 266 -23.72 -14.50 -6.63
CA ALA A 266 -24.11 -14.28 -5.24
C ALA A 266 -23.22 -15.03 -4.23
N ALA A 267 -22.43 -16.02 -4.70
CA ALA A 267 -21.40 -16.69 -3.91
C ALA A 267 -20.01 -15.99 -3.90
N CYS A 268 -19.87 -14.78 -4.45
CA CYS A 268 -18.72 -13.90 -4.20
C CYS A 268 -18.73 -13.30 -2.77
N HIS A 269 -17.59 -12.83 -2.30
CA HIS A 269 -17.49 -12.10 -1.03
C HIS A 269 -18.36 -10.82 -1.02
N PRO A 270 -19.06 -10.50 0.08
CA PRO A 270 -20.04 -9.42 0.10
C PRO A 270 -19.41 -8.04 -0.10
N GLN A 271 -18.18 -7.81 0.39
CA GLN A 271 -17.44 -6.56 0.13
C GLN A 271 -17.07 -6.42 -1.34
N THR A 272 -16.75 -7.52 -2.00
CA THR A 272 -16.41 -7.56 -3.42
C THR A 272 -17.65 -7.21 -4.25
N ILE A 273 -18.82 -7.77 -3.92
CA ILE A 273 -20.11 -7.39 -4.50
C ILE A 273 -20.45 -5.91 -4.23
N ALA A 274 -20.20 -5.40 -3.02
CA ALA A 274 -20.47 -4.01 -2.65
C ALA A 274 -19.63 -3.01 -3.46
N CYS A 275 -18.31 -3.21 -3.55
CA CYS A 275 -17.42 -2.37 -4.34
C CYS A 275 -17.79 -2.34 -5.83
N ILE A 276 -18.16 -3.48 -6.41
CA ILE A 276 -18.66 -3.58 -7.79
C ILE A 276 -19.92 -2.74 -7.96
N ARG A 277 -20.93 -2.91 -7.09
CA ARG A 277 -22.19 -2.14 -7.12
C ARG A 277 -21.94 -0.63 -7.02
N THR A 278 -21.02 -0.19 -6.16
CA THR A 278 -20.68 1.24 -6.02
C THR A 278 -20.04 1.78 -7.29
N ARG A 279 -19.10 1.05 -7.92
CA ARG A 279 -18.39 1.47 -9.15
C ARG A 279 -19.30 1.46 -10.38
N ALA A 280 -20.17 0.45 -10.51
CA ALA A 280 -21.06 0.25 -11.65
C ALA A 280 -21.97 1.46 -11.95
N GLN A 281 -22.44 2.13 -10.90
CA GLN A 281 -23.25 3.35 -10.99
C GLN A 281 -22.58 4.50 -11.76
N GLY A 282 -21.24 4.59 -11.73
CA GLY A 282 -20.48 5.62 -12.45
C GLY A 282 -20.24 5.23 -13.91
N LEU A 283 -20.02 3.94 -14.17
CA LEU A 283 -19.74 3.40 -15.50
C LEU A 283 -20.99 3.10 -16.33
N GLY A 284 -22.19 3.24 -15.76
CA GLY A 284 -23.45 2.88 -16.42
C GLY A 284 -23.57 1.37 -16.66
N VAL A 285 -23.11 0.55 -15.70
CA VAL A 285 -23.19 -0.91 -15.75
C VAL A 285 -24.39 -1.40 -14.93
N HIS A 286 -25.19 -2.27 -15.53
CA HIS A 286 -26.28 -2.97 -14.87
C HIS A 286 -25.73 -4.24 -14.20
N VAL A 287 -25.56 -4.21 -12.87
CA VAL A 287 -25.03 -5.36 -12.11
C VAL A 287 -26.18 -6.26 -11.68
N VAL A 288 -26.23 -7.45 -12.26
CA VAL A 288 -27.08 -8.55 -11.78
C VAL A 288 -26.29 -9.34 -10.74
N VAL A 289 -26.92 -9.68 -9.62
CA VAL A 289 -26.34 -10.58 -8.60
C VAL A 289 -27.29 -11.75 -8.42
N ASP A 290 -26.83 -12.95 -8.79
CA ASP A 290 -27.62 -14.19 -8.79
C ASP A 290 -26.68 -15.40 -8.69
N HIS A 291 -27.19 -16.58 -8.36
CA HIS A 291 -26.40 -17.81 -8.31
C HIS A 291 -26.15 -18.36 -9.72
N VAL A 292 -24.90 -18.27 -10.20
CA VAL A 292 -24.53 -18.63 -11.59
C VAL A 292 -24.80 -20.10 -11.96
N ALA A 293 -24.91 -20.98 -10.96
CA ALA A 293 -25.25 -22.39 -11.14
C ALA A 293 -26.74 -22.65 -11.42
N THR A 294 -27.62 -21.66 -11.22
CA THR A 294 -29.09 -21.79 -11.36
C THR A 294 -29.77 -20.65 -12.12
N CYS A 295 -29.06 -19.56 -12.43
CA CYS A 295 -29.64 -18.41 -13.11
C CYS A 295 -29.90 -18.64 -14.60
N ASP A 296 -30.87 -17.92 -15.17
CA ASP A 296 -31.14 -17.93 -16.60
C ASP A 296 -30.14 -17.02 -17.35
N LEU A 297 -28.99 -17.59 -17.72
CA LEU A 297 -27.98 -16.92 -18.55
C LEU A 297 -28.51 -16.52 -19.93
N ASP A 298 -29.56 -17.19 -20.42
CA ASP A 298 -30.20 -16.92 -21.70
C ASP A 298 -31.05 -15.64 -21.67
N ALA A 299 -31.53 -15.21 -20.49
CA ALA A 299 -32.18 -13.93 -20.29
C ALA A 299 -31.22 -12.73 -20.41
N VAL A 300 -29.93 -12.90 -20.07
CA VAL A 300 -28.93 -11.79 -20.05
C VAL A 300 -27.97 -11.79 -21.26
N LYS A 301 -27.81 -12.89 -22.00
CA LYS A 301 -26.80 -13.06 -23.08
C LYS A 301 -26.77 -11.98 -24.17
N ALA A 302 -27.88 -11.27 -24.39
CA ALA A 302 -27.95 -10.18 -25.35
C ALA A 302 -27.05 -8.99 -24.93
N ASP A 303 -27.06 -8.65 -23.63
CA ASP A 303 -26.43 -7.48 -23.03
C ASP A 303 -25.30 -7.83 -22.02
N LEU A 304 -24.91 -9.09 -21.91
CA LEU A 304 -23.83 -9.52 -21.02
C LEU A 304 -22.44 -9.06 -21.53
N CYS A 305 -21.78 -8.13 -20.84
CA CYS A 305 -20.38 -7.76 -21.12
C CYS A 305 -19.39 -8.73 -20.47
N GLY A 306 -19.72 -9.28 -19.30
CA GLY A 306 -18.98 -10.36 -18.66
C GLY A 306 -19.62 -10.87 -17.37
N ILE A 307 -18.95 -11.84 -16.75
CA ILE A 307 -19.30 -12.38 -15.43
C ILE A 307 -18.14 -12.24 -14.45
N LEU A 308 -18.45 -12.26 -13.14
CA LEU A 308 -17.52 -12.58 -12.07
C LEU A 308 -18.03 -13.78 -11.26
N VAL A 309 -17.17 -14.77 -11.05
CA VAL A 309 -17.37 -15.89 -10.10
C VAL A 309 -16.27 -15.88 -9.04
N GLN A 310 -16.40 -16.72 -8.01
CA GLN A 310 -15.35 -16.91 -7.01
C GLN A 310 -14.97 -18.39 -6.80
N TYR A 311 -13.67 -18.66 -6.65
CA TYR A 311 -13.06 -19.99 -6.57
C TYR A 311 -11.90 -20.04 -5.54
N PRO A 312 -12.05 -20.66 -4.36
CA PRO A 312 -13.30 -21.17 -3.76
C PRO A 312 -14.34 -20.06 -3.56
N THR A 313 -15.62 -20.42 -3.59
CA THR A 313 -16.71 -19.48 -3.28
C THR A 313 -16.61 -18.93 -1.85
N THR A 314 -17.32 -17.83 -1.53
CA THR A 314 -17.36 -17.26 -0.17
C THR A 314 -17.87 -18.24 0.91
N HIS A 315 -18.51 -19.33 0.52
CA HIS A 315 -19.01 -20.38 1.40
C HIS A 315 -18.08 -21.60 1.47
N GLY A 316 -16.94 -21.58 0.78
CA GLY A 316 -15.94 -22.63 0.74
C GLY A 316 -16.15 -23.72 -0.32
N GLN A 317 -17.28 -23.69 -1.04
CA GLN A 317 -17.59 -24.70 -2.05
C GLN A 317 -16.69 -24.51 -3.28
N LEU A 318 -16.10 -25.62 -3.74
CA LEU A 318 -15.38 -25.72 -5.02
C LEU A 318 -16.35 -26.02 -6.16
N VAL A 319 -16.14 -25.41 -7.32
CA VAL A 319 -17.02 -25.55 -8.50
C VAL A 319 -16.16 -25.64 -9.74
N ASP A 320 -16.46 -26.57 -10.66
CA ASP A 320 -15.89 -26.53 -12.00
C ASP A 320 -16.65 -25.51 -12.85
N TYR A 321 -16.03 -24.35 -13.09
CA TYR A 321 -16.59 -23.30 -13.94
C TYR A 321 -16.27 -23.49 -15.43
N SER A 322 -15.49 -24.50 -15.84
CA SER A 322 -15.13 -24.71 -17.26
C SER A 322 -16.35 -24.76 -18.20
N PRO A 323 -17.48 -25.41 -17.85
CA PRO A 323 -18.69 -25.39 -18.68
C PRO A 323 -19.35 -24.00 -18.76
N LEU A 324 -19.38 -23.28 -17.62
CA LEU A 324 -19.95 -21.93 -17.52
C LEU A 324 -19.13 -20.93 -18.36
N PHE A 325 -17.80 -20.99 -18.27
CA PHE A 325 -16.91 -20.12 -19.03
C PHE A 325 -17.05 -20.37 -20.53
N THR A 326 -17.07 -21.63 -20.95
CA THR A 326 -17.35 -22.03 -22.35
C THR A 326 -18.70 -21.47 -22.84
N GLN A 327 -19.75 -21.53 -22.02
CA GLN A 327 -21.07 -20.99 -22.37
C GLN A 327 -21.04 -19.46 -22.52
N VAL A 328 -20.42 -18.73 -21.60
CA VAL A 328 -20.36 -17.26 -21.63
C VAL A 328 -19.45 -16.74 -22.75
N HIS A 329 -18.36 -17.44 -23.06
CA HIS A 329 -17.54 -17.19 -24.25
C HIS A 329 -18.33 -17.38 -25.55
N SER A 330 -19.24 -18.36 -25.62
CA SER A 330 -20.13 -18.54 -26.78
C SER A 330 -21.05 -17.33 -27.03
N TYR A 331 -21.34 -16.54 -25.98
CA TYR A 331 -22.10 -15.30 -26.08
C TYR A 331 -21.23 -14.10 -26.47
N GLY A 332 -19.90 -14.24 -26.51
CA GLY A 332 -18.94 -13.16 -26.75
C GLY A 332 -18.84 -12.17 -25.58
N ALA A 333 -19.02 -12.66 -24.37
CA ALA A 333 -18.78 -11.93 -23.11
C ALA A 333 -17.49 -12.43 -22.46
N GLN A 334 -16.97 -11.72 -21.46
CA GLN A 334 -15.73 -12.06 -20.76
C GLN A 334 -15.99 -12.73 -19.40
N VAL A 335 -15.05 -13.51 -18.88
CA VAL A 335 -15.19 -14.19 -17.59
C VAL A 335 -14.04 -13.84 -16.64
N ALA A 336 -14.39 -13.37 -15.45
CA ALA A 336 -13.46 -13.06 -14.38
C ALA A 336 -13.64 -14.03 -13.20
N CYS A 337 -12.54 -14.39 -12.55
CA CYS A 337 -12.53 -15.26 -11.38
C CYS A 337 -11.81 -14.59 -10.21
N ALA A 338 -12.54 -14.29 -9.14
CA ALA A 338 -11.94 -13.99 -7.83
C ALA A 338 -11.42 -15.30 -7.21
N THR A 339 -10.18 -15.33 -6.70
CA THR A 339 -9.50 -16.59 -6.34
C THR A 339 -8.48 -16.43 -5.21
N ASP A 340 -8.11 -17.54 -4.57
CA ASP A 340 -7.13 -17.61 -3.48
C ASP A 340 -5.81 -18.26 -3.93
N LEU A 341 -4.67 -17.57 -3.78
CA LEU A 341 -3.36 -18.05 -4.25
C LEU A 341 -2.84 -19.30 -3.52
N MET A 342 -3.24 -19.54 -2.26
CA MET A 342 -2.85 -20.73 -1.51
C MET A 342 -3.67 -21.94 -1.98
N ALA A 343 -4.97 -21.75 -2.23
CA ALA A 343 -5.84 -22.77 -2.80
C ALA A 343 -5.34 -23.24 -4.19
N LEU A 344 -4.89 -22.31 -5.04
CA LEU A 344 -4.35 -22.60 -6.38
C LEU A 344 -3.01 -23.35 -6.40
N THR A 345 -2.40 -23.66 -5.24
CA THR A 345 -1.25 -24.60 -5.18
C THR A 345 -1.68 -26.07 -5.30
N LEU A 346 -2.95 -26.35 -4.98
CA LEU A 346 -3.59 -27.67 -5.03
C LEU A 346 -4.68 -27.77 -6.11
N LEU A 347 -5.33 -26.64 -6.41
CA LEU A 347 -6.48 -26.56 -7.29
C LEU A 347 -6.13 -26.06 -8.68
N LYS A 348 -6.79 -26.66 -9.68
CA LYS A 348 -6.72 -26.31 -11.10
C LYS A 348 -6.88 -24.80 -11.31
N SER A 349 -5.97 -24.18 -12.06
CA SER A 349 -5.88 -22.72 -12.12
C SER A 349 -7.04 -22.07 -12.92
N PRO A 350 -7.41 -20.80 -12.66
CA PRO A 350 -8.41 -20.09 -13.47
C PRO A 350 -8.14 -20.13 -14.98
N GLY A 351 -6.88 -20.02 -15.41
CA GLY A 351 -6.51 -20.18 -16.81
C GLY A 351 -6.79 -21.59 -17.36
N GLU A 352 -6.52 -22.63 -16.57
CA GLU A 352 -6.87 -24.04 -16.90
C GLU A 352 -8.38 -24.32 -16.88
N LEU A 353 -9.18 -23.49 -16.20
CA LEU A 353 -10.65 -23.48 -16.27
C LEU A 353 -11.17 -22.65 -17.46
N GLY A 354 -10.32 -21.83 -18.10
CA GLY A 354 -10.69 -20.96 -19.23
C GLY A 354 -11.05 -19.52 -18.86
N ALA A 355 -10.49 -18.96 -17.79
CA ALA A 355 -10.73 -17.57 -17.38
C ALA A 355 -10.04 -16.53 -18.30
N ASP A 356 -10.68 -15.38 -18.53
CA ASP A 356 -10.04 -14.24 -19.20
C ASP A 356 -9.24 -13.37 -18.22
N ILE A 357 -9.72 -13.30 -16.96
CA ILE A 357 -9.20 -12.48 -15.87
C ILE A 357 -9.21 -13.30 -14.57
N ALA A 358 -8.14 -13.21 -13.77
CA ALA A 358 -8.09 -13.71 -12.40
C ALA A 358 -7.63 -12.61 -11.45
N LEU A 359 -8.24 -12.54 -10.27
CA LEU A 359 -7.98 -11.51 -9.27
C LEU A 359 -8.17 -12.03 -7.85
N GLY A 360 -7.66 -11.31 -6.85
CA GLY A 360 -7.84 -11.70 -5.45
C GLY A 360 -6.89 -10.96 -4.52
N ASN A 361 -6.83 -11.39 -3.27
CA ASN A 361 -5.92 -10.84 -2.26
C ASN A 361 -4.68 -11.73 -2.09
N SER A 362 -3.46 -11.17 -2.13
CA SER A 362 -2.22 -11.92 -1.80
C SER A 362 -1.85 -11.87 -0.31
N GLN A 363 -2.72 -11.34 0.55
CA GLN A 363 -2.51 -11.19 2.00
C GLN A 363 -1.95 -12.44 2.68
N ARG A 364 -2.55 -13.61 2.43
CA ARG A 364 -2.19 -14.86 3.15
C ARG A 364 -0.83 -15.45 2.75
N PHE A 365 -0.10 -14.81 1.84
CA PHE A 365 1.31 -15.07 1.61
C PHE A 365 2.15 -14.14 2.50
N GLY A 366 2.13 -14.38 3.82
CA GLY A 366 3.03 -13.69 4.75
C GLY A 366 2.79 -12.19 4.95
N VAL A 367 1.58 -11.65 4.77
CA VAL A 367 1.22 -10.27 5.13
C VAL A 367 0.20 -10.27 6.29
N PRO A 368 0.36 -9.44 7.34
CA PRO A 368 -0.58 -9.40 8.47
C PRO A 368 -2.02 -9.05 8.08
N LEU A 369 -3.00 -9.40 8.91
CA LEU A 369 -4.42 -9.06 8.68
C LEU A 369 -4.68 -7.54 8.68
N GLY A 370 -3.94 -6.78 9.51
CA GLY A 370 -3.92 -5.31 9.53
C GLY A 370 -5.26 -4.62 9.77
N TYR A 371 -6.26 -5.33 10.31
CA TYR A 371 -7.66 -4.91 10.40
C TYR A 371 -8.24 -4.38 9.07
N GLY A 372 -7.77 -4.91 7.94
CA GLY A 372 -8.28 -4.59 6.60
C GLY A 372 -7.21 -4.41 5.53
N GLY A 373 -6.00 -4.05 5.94
CA GLY A 373 -4.86 -3.83 5.06
C GLY A 373 -3.72 -3.07 5.74
N PRO A 374 -2.64 -2.75 5.01
CA PRO A 374 -2.54 -2.85 3.55
C PRO A 374 -2.22 -4.27 3.07
N HIS A 375 -2.80 -4.67 1.94
CA HIS A 375 -2.51 -5.92 1.25
C HIS A 375 -2.44 -5.66 -0.26
N ALA A 376 -1.57 -6.38 -0.98
CA ALA A 376 -1.57 -6.32 -2.43
C ALA A 376 -2.68 -7.21 -3.01
N ALA A 377 -3.62 -6.60 -3.73
CA ALA A 377 -4.51 -7.36 -4.58
C ALA A 377 -3.81 -7.69 -5.90
N PHE A 378 -3.89 -8.94 -6.33
CA PHE A 378 -3.35 -9.35 -7.62
C PHE A 378 -4.42 -9.24 -8.71
N PHE A 379 -3.97 -8.99 -9.93
CA PHE A 379 -4.81 -8.97 -11.12
C PHE A 379 -4.01 -9.49 -12.31
N ALA A 380 -4.52 -10.54 -12.97
CA ALA A 380 -3.94 -11.16 -14.15
C ALA A 380 -4.97 -11.37 -15.27
N CYS A 381 -4.51 -11.46 -16.52
CA CYS A 381 -5.37 -11.63 -17.68
C CYS A 381 -4.70 -12.37 -18.86
N THR A 382 -5.48 -12.68 -19.89
CA THR A 382 -5.01 -13.22 -21.17
C THR A 382 -4.28 -12.18 -22.03
N GLU A 383 -3.46 -12.64 -22.99
CA GLU A 383 -2.64 -11.77 -23.86
C GLU A 383 -3.42 -10.74 -24.70
N GLU A 384 -4.68 -11.03 -25.11
CA GLU A 384 -5.55 -10.04 -25.79
C GLU A 384 -5.85 -8.82 -24.90
N HIS A 385 -5.76 -9.00 -23.58
CA HIS A 385 -6.25 -8.06 -22.58
C HIS A 385 -5.18 -7.12 -22.00
N LYS A 386 -3.88 -7.40 -22.21
CA LYS A 386 -2.77 -6.65 -21.60
C LYS A 386 -2.78 -5.12 -21.82
N ARG A 387 -3.34 -4.64 -22.94
CA ARG A 387 -3.50 -3.20 -23.22
C ARG A 387 -4.62 -2.51 -22.44
N ARG A 388 -5.48 -3.27 -21.73
CA ARG A 388 -6.55 -2.77 -20.86
C ARG A 388 -6.24 -2.90 -19.36
N LEU A 389 -5.12 -3.55 -19.01
CA LEU A 389 -4.77 -3.87 -17.62
C LEU A 389 -4.69 -2.59 -16.75
N PRO A 390 -5.29 -2.58 -15.55
CA PRO A 390 -5.19 -1.47 -14.60
C PRO A 390 -3.83 -1.46 -13.90
N GLY A 391 -3.38 -0.28 -13.47
CA GLY A 391 -2.17 -0.10 -12.67
C GLY A 391 -0.84 -0.32 -13.40
N ARG A 392 0.25 -0.38 -12.62
CA ARG A 392 1.62 -0.58 -13.13
C ARG A 392 1.85 -2.00 -13.64
N ILE A 393 2.77 -2.15 -14.59
CA ILE A 393 3.33 -3.43 -15.01
C ILE A 393 4.85 -3.25 -15.03
N VAL A 394 5.63 -4.20 -14.51
CA VAL A 394 7.07 -4.30 -14.77
C VAL A 394 7.29 -5.13 -16.03
N GLY A 395 8.13 -4.64 -16.93
CA GLY A 395 8.62 -5.39 -18.08
C GLY A 395 10.14 -5.48 -18.08
N LEU A 396 10.66 -6.56 -18.66
CA LEU A 396 12.07 -6.67 -19.01
C LEU A 396 12.36 -5.83 -20.26
N SER A 397 13.50 -5.16 -20.24
CA SER A 397 14.14 -4.49 -21.38
C SER A 397 15.66 -4.69 -21.22
N ARG A 398 16.46 -3.78 -21.78
CA ARG A 398 17.92 -3.75 -21.71
C ARG A 398 18.46 -2.35 -21.42
N ASP A 399 19.72 -2.27 -21.01
CA ASP A 399 20.46 -1.01 -20.86
C ASP A 399 21.23 -0.58 -22.14
N ASP A 400 21.95 0.55 -22.05
CA ASP A 400 22.75 1.12 -23.14
C ASP A 400 23.96 0.26 -23.56
N GLN A 401 24.31 -0.75 -22.79
CA GLN A 401 25.34 -1.76 -23.07
C GLN A 401 24.72 -3.10 -23.50
N GLY A 402 23.39 -3.23 -23.50
CA GLY A 402 22.65 -4.42 -23.89
C GLY A 402 22.34 -5.39 -22.74
N HIS A 403 22.72 -5.09 -21.49
CA HIS A 403 22.43 -5.97 -20.36
C HIS A 403 20.93 -5.97 -20.01
N PRO A 404 20.35 -7.11 -19.56
CA PRO A 404 18.97 -7.17 -19.09
C PRO A 404 18.67 -6.15 -17.96
N ALA A 405 17.60 -5.37 -18.12
CA ALA A 405 17.20 -4.30 -17.20
C ALA A 405 15.66 -4.17 -17.10
N TYR A 406 15.13 -4.09 -15.89
CA TYR A 406 13.69 -3.94 -15.65
C TYR A 406 13.22 -2.48 -15.73
N ARG A 407 11.99 -2.24 -16.18
CA ARG A 407 11.30 -0.93 -16.10
C ARG A 407 9.79 -1.07 -15.98
N LEU A 408 9.08 0.01 -15.64
CA LEU A 408 7.63 0.07 -15.76
C LEU A 408 7.22 0.11 -17.24
N ALA A 409 6.41 -0.86 -17.69
CA ALA A 409 6.07 -1.08 -19.10
C ALA A 409 4.64 -0.66 -19.46
N LEU A 410 4.43 -0.29 -20.73
CA LEU A 410 3.15 0.19 -21.27
C LEU A 410 2.53 1.33 -20.44
N GLN A 411 3.35 2.24 -19.89
CA GLN A 411 2.93 3.32 -18.99
C GLN A 411 1.85 4.23 -19.59
N THR A 412 1.73 4.26 -20.92
CA THR A 412 0.66 5.01 -21.62
C THR A 412 -0.76 4.61 -21.21
N ARG A 413 -0.97 3.44 -20.57
CA ARG A 413 -2.27 3.07 -19.98
C ARG A 413 -2.66 3.93 -18.78
N GLU A 414 -1.69 4.51 -18.08
CA GLU A 414 -1.83 5.05 -16.73
C GLU A 414 -2.27 6.53 -16.69
N GLN A 415 -2.78 6.95 -15.54
CA GLN A 415 -3.40 8.26 -15.30
C GLN A 415 -2.50 9.45 -15.71
N HIS A 416 -1.20 9.36 -15.47
CA HIS A 416 -0.26 10.47 -15.67
C HIS A 416 -0.01 10.79 -17.16
N ILE A 417 -0.26 9.84 -18.06
CA ILE A 417 -0.18 10.06 -19.52
C ILE A 417 -1.57 10.25 -20.14
N ARG A 418 -2.54 9.39 -19.81
CA ARG A 418 -3.85 9.37 -20.52
C ARG A 418 -5.01 10.05 -19.80
N ARG A 419 -4.84 10.54 -18.56
CA ARG A 419 -5.84 11.34 -17.82
C ARG A 419 -7.24 10.70 -17.90
N GLU A 420 -8.24 11.38 -18.47
CA GLU A 420 -9.61 10.88 -18.63
C GLU A 420 -9.77 9.66 -19.56
N LYS A 421 -8.68 9.18 -20.18
CA LYS A 421 -8.61 8.02 -21.08
C LYS A 421 -7.68 6.90 -20.54
N ALA A 422 -7.26 6.98 -19.28
CA ALA A 422 -6.50 5.92 -18.62
C ALA A 422 -7.34 4.64 -18.44
N THR A 423 -6.70 3.50 -18.15
CA THR A 423 -7.43 2.24 -17.87
C THR A 423 -8.10 2.25 -16.50
N SER A 424 -7.52 2.97 -15.55
CA SER A 424 -7.99 3.17 -14.17
C SER A 424 -7.50 4.53 -13.64
N ASN A 425 -8.04 5.01 -12.52
CA ASN A 425 -7.53 6.18 -11.81
C ASN A 425 -6.39 5.84 -10.82
N ILE A 426 -6.04 4.57 -10.62
CA ILE A 426 -5.02 4.16 -9.64
C ILE A 426 -3.66 4.84 -9.88
N CYS A 427 -3.01 5.27 -8.79
CA CYS A 427 -1.67 5.87 -8.80
C CYS A 427 -0.78 5.20 -7.75
N THR A 428 -0.90 5.54 -6.47
CA THR A 428 -0.37 4.72 -5.38
C THR A 428 -1.09 3.36 -5.39
N ALA A 429 -0.34 2.26 -5.23
CA ALA A 429 -0.85 0.89 -5.20
C ALA A 429 -0.42 0.23 -3.86
N GLN A 430 0.07 -1.02 -3.89
CA GLN A 430 0.44 -1.79 -2.68
C GLN A 430 1.81 -2.47 -2.83
N ALA A 431 2.78 -1.77 -3.45
CA ALA A 431 4.05 -2.33 -3.92
C ALA A 431 4.89 -3.03 -2.82
N LEU A 432 5.01 -2.46 -1.62
CA LEU A 432 5.72 -3.06 -0.49
C LEU A 432 5.11 -4.43 -0.10
N LEU A 433 3.80 -4.58 -0.21
CA LEU A 433 3.05 -5.76 0.21
C LEU A 433 3.04 -6.84 -0.89
N ALA A 434 3.13 -6.42 -2.16
CA ALA A 434 3.44 -7.31 -3.28
C ALA A 434 4.85 -7.89 -3.12
N ASN A 435 5.81 -7.06 -2.71
CA ASN A 435 7.18 -7.49 -2.40
C ASN A 435 7.21 -8.44 -1.18
N MET A 436 6.44 -8.20 -0.12
CA MET A 436 6.29 -9.19 0.96
C MET A 436 5.72 -10.54 0.47
N ALA A 437 4.63 -10.50 -0.30
CA ALA A 437 3.94 -11.70 -0.77
C ALA A 437 4.80 -12.57 -1.71
N VAL A 438 5.58 -11.95 -2.60
CA VAL A 438 6.52 -12.71 -3.43
C VAL A 438 7.72 -13.22 -2.64
N MET A 439 8.22 -12.46 -1.66
CA MET A 439 9.33 -12.95 -0.81
C MET A 439 8.91 -14.15 0.03
N TYR A 440 7.64 -14.22 0.47
CA TYR A 440 7.06 -15.41 1.08
C TYR A 440 7.06 -16.60 0.09
N ALA A 441 6.59 -16.40 -1.15
CA ALA A 441 6.60 -17.45 -2.17
C ALA A 441 8.03 -17.90 -2.56
N ILE A 442 9.00 -16.98 -2.59
CA ILE A 442 10.42 -17.27 -2.82
C ILE A 442 11.03 -18.03 -1.63
N TYR A 443 10.63 -17.73 -0.39
CA TYR A 443 11.13 -18.39 0.81
C TYR A 443 10.65 -19.84 0.92
N HIS A 444 9.37 -20.08 0.63
CA HIS A 444 8.77 -21.41 0.73
C HIS A 444 8.94 -22.26 -0.55
N GLY A 445 9.04 -21.62 -1.72
CA GLY A 445 9.03 -22.28 -3.02
C GLY A 445 7.73 -23.05 -3.32
N PRO A 446 7.59 -23.65 -4.51
CA PRO A 446 6.36 -24.37 -4.88
C PRO A 446 6.05 -25.54 -3.94
N GLN A 447 7.08 -26.21 -3.40
CA GLN A 447 6.94 -27.34 -2.49
C GLN A 447 6.49 -26.91 -1.08
N GLY A 448 7.04 -25.82 -0.54
CA GLY A 448 6.64 -25.31 0.78
C GLY A 448 5.21 -24.78 0.78
N LEU A 449 4.84 -24.00 -0.25
CA LEU A 449 3.47 -23.52 -0.43
C LEU A 449 2.47 -24.68 -0.56
N ARG A 450 2.79 -25.71 -1.35
CA ARG A 450 1.98 -26.95 -1.46
C ARG A 450 1.84 -27.68 -0.13
N ALA A 451 2.91 -27.76 0.67
CA ALA A 451 2.87 -28.37 2.00
C ALA A 451 2.00 -27.59 2.99
N ILE A 452 2.05 -26.25 2.95
CA ILE A 452 1.19 -25.37 3.76
C ILE A 452 -0.28 -25.57 3.37
N ALA A 453 -0.61 -25.52 2.07
CA ALA A 453 -1.97 -25.73 1.58
C ALA A 453 -2.50 -27.15 1.93
N HIS A 454 -1.69 -28.20 1.76
CA HIS A 454 -2.07 -29.56 2.17
C HIS A 454 -2.34 -29.65 3.68
N ARG A 455 -1.56 -28.96 4.53
CA ARG A 455 -1.77 -28.91 5.99
C ARG A 455 -3.10 -28.24 6.33
N ILE A 456 -3.39 -27.08 5.75
CA ILE A 456 -4.65 -26.34 5.95
C ILE A 456 -5.84 -27.21 5.50
N HIS A 457 -5.80 -27.75 4.29
CA HIS A 457 -6.86 -28.61 3.77
C HIS A 457 -7.06 -29.88 4.63
N ARG A 458 -5.99 -30.54 5.07
CA ARG A 458 -6.07 -31.73 5.94
C ARG A 458 -6.67 -31.41 7.30
N MET A 459 -6.29 -30.31 7.93
CA MET A 459 -6.96 -29.86 9.17
C MET A 459 -8.45 -29.57 8.93
N THR A 460 -8.80 -29.02 7.78
CA THR A 460 -10.19 -28.73 7.39
C THR A 460 -11.00 -30.01 7.18
N MET A 461 -10.41 -31.05 6.57
CA MET A 461 -11.02 -32.39 6.49
C MET A 461 -11.22 -33.01 7.88
N THR A 462 -10.23 -32.92 8.77
CA THR A 462 -10.30 -33.42 10.15
C THR A 462 -11.41 -32.72 10.94
N LEU A 463 -11.54 -31.39 10.81
CA LEU A 463 -12.64 -30.62 11.37
C LEU A 463 -13.98 -31.06 10.80
N ALA A 464 -14.13 -31.12 9.48
CA ALA A 464 -15.37 -31.55 8.81
C ALA A 464 -15.84 -32.93 9.30
N ARG A 465 -14.92 -33.90 9.41
CA ARG A 465 -15.22 -35.23 9.95
C ARG A 465 -15.68 -35.17 11.41
N GLY A 466 -15.02 -34.39 12.25
CA GLY A 466 -15.40 -34.23 13.66
C GLY A 466 -16.77 -33.58 13.82
N LEU A 467 -17.07 -32.54 13.03
CA LEU A 467 -18.40 -31.90 13.02
C LEU A 467 -19.51 -32.85 12.57
N MET A 468 -19.26 -33.70 11.57
CA MET A 468 -20.19 -34.77 11.16
C MET A 468 -20.37 -35.83 12.26
N ASP A 469 -19.29 -36.23 12.95
CA ASP A 469 -19.33 -37.18 14.07
C ASP A 469 -20.08 -36.62 15.31
N LEU A 470 -20.25 -35.28 15.41
CA LEU A 470 -21.09 -34.59 16.40
C LEU A 470 -22.56 -34.41 15.96
N GLY A 471 -22.90 -34.80 14.72
CA GLY A 471 -24.24 -34.64 14.17
C GLY A 471 -24.55 -33.25 13.60
N HIS A 472 -23.52 -32.47 13.24
CA HIS A 472 -23.69 -31.26 12.44
C HIS A 472 -23.65 -31.58 10.94
N GLN A 473 -24.34 -30.77 10.13
CA GLN A 473 -24.29 -30.89 8.68
C GLN A 473 -23.27 -29.90 8.12
N VAL A 474 -22.12 -30.40 7.68
CA VAL A 474 -21.27 -29.67 6.72
C VAL A 474 -22.06 -29.59 5.41
N VAL A 475 -22.25 -28.37 4.90
CA VAL A 475 -23.10 -28.10 3.71
C VAL A 475 -22.31 -28.25 2.42
N ASN A 476 -21.00 -27.99 2.46
CA ASN A 476 -20.10 -28.16 1.32
C ASN A 476 -19.96 -29.64 0.95
N ALA A 477 -20.03 -29.94 -0.34
CA ALA A 477 -19.66 -31.25 -0.86
C ALA A 477 -18.12 -31.38 -0.96
N THR A 478 -17.44 -30.29 -1.33
CA THR A 478 -16.00 -30.22 -1.59
C THR A 478 -15.48 -28.81 -1.29
N PHE A 479 -14.33 -28.70 -0.64
CA PHE A 479 -13.80 -27.46 -0.06
C PHE A 479 -12.27 -27.45 0.00
N PHE A 480 -11.68 -26.26 0.09
CA PHE A 480 -10.26 -26.09 0.44
C PHE A 480 -10.09 -25.98 1.95
N ASP A 481 -10.41 -24.81 2.52
CA ASP A 481 -10.16 -24.40 3.91
C ASP A 481 -11.38 -23.81 4.65
N THR A 482 -12.40 -23.33 3.91
CA THR A 482 -13.69 -22.88 4.46
C THR A 482 -14.73 -24.00 4.50
N LEU A 483 -15.37 -24.16 5.67
CA LEU A 483 -16.58 -24.95 5.88
C LEU A 483 -17.78 -24.05 6.18
N THR A 484 -18.90 -24.28 5.50
CA THR A 484 -20.24 -23.82 5.89
C THR A 484 -20.95 -24.95 6.62
N VAL A 485 -21.30 -24.72 7.88
CA VAL A 485 -21.76 -25.74 8.83
C VAL A 485 -23.15 -25.36 9.36
N ARG A 486 -24.16 -26.15 9.01
CA ARG A 486 -25.47 -26.09 9.66
C ARG A 486 -25.40 -26.88 10.96
N VAL A 487 -25.51 -26.18 12.07
CA VAL A 487 -25.43 -26.77 13.41
C VAL A 487 -26.75 -27.41 13.82
N SER A 488 -26.67 -28.40 14.69
CA SER A 488 -27.83 -29.11 15.25
C SER A 488 -28.55 -28.31 16.35
N THR A 489 -28.01 -27.16 16.72
CA THR A 489 -28.53 -26.21 17.71
C THR A 489 -28.87 -24.87 17.05
N SER A 490 -28.34 -23.74 17.53
CA SER A 490 -28.43 -22.43 16.88
C SER A 490 -27.03 -21.85 16.67
N ALA A 491 -26.86 -21.05 15.62
CA ALA A 491 -25.62 -20.33 15.36
C ALA A 491 -25.22 -19.45 16.56
N ALA A 492 -26.20 -18.81 17.21
CA ALA A 492 -25.99 -17.99 18.40
C ALA A 492 -25.38 -18.77 19.58
N GLN A 493 -25.78 -20.03 19.80
CA GLN A 493 -25.20 -20.86 20.87
C GLN A 493 -23.73 -21.21 20.57
N VAL A 494 -23.42 -21.60 19.32
CA VAL A 494 -22.04 -21.93 18.93
C VAL A 494 -21.14 -20.70 18.92
N LEU A 495 -21.65 -19.54 18.49
CA LEU A 495 -20.92 -18.26 18.56
C LEU A 495 -20.63 -17.84 20.01
N ALA A 496 -21.55 -18.05 20.96
CA ALA A 496 -21.30 -17.78 22.37
C ALA A 496 -20.25 -18.72 23.00
N LEU A 497 -20.19 -19.98 22.55
CA LEU A 497 -19.11 -20.91 22.93
C LEU A 497 -17.77 -20.52 22.28
N ALA A 498 -17.79 -20.04 21.04
CA ALA A 498 -16.60 -19.56 20.34
C ALA A 498 -16.01 -18.32 21.02
N ASP A 499 -16.85 -17.34 21.37
CA ASP A 499 -16.46 -16.12 22.11
C ASP A 499 -15.82 -16.47 23.47
N ALA A 500 -16.45 -17.37 24.24
CA ALA A 500 -15.90 -17.89 25.49
C ALA A 500 -14.54 -18.63 25.32
N ALA A 501 -14.26 -19.18 24.13
CA ALA A 501 -12.98 -19.78 23.76
C ALA A 501 -12.00 -18.79 23.10
N ARG A 502 -12.38 -17.52 22.95
CA ARG A 502 -11.68 -16.44 22.22
C ARG A 502 -11.43 -16.75 20.74
N VAL A 503 -12.47 -17.28 20.10
CA VAL A 503 -12.52 -17.67 18.68
C VAL A 503 -13.63 -16.90 17.98
N ASN A 504 -13.33 -16.28 16.83
CA ASN A 504 -14.36 -15.70 15.95
C ASN A 504 -14.70 -16.67 14.81
N LEU A 505 -15.99 -16.93 14.61
CA LEU A 505 -16.53 -17.65 13.46
C LEU A 505 -17.41 -16.71 12.61
N ARG A 506 -17.58 -17.01 11.32
CA ARG A 506 -18.53 -16.27 10.48
C ARG A 506 -19.96 -16.71 10.84
N ARG A 507 -20.86 -15.77 11.12
CA ARG A 507 -22.30 -16.06 11.12
C ARG A 507 -22.81 -16.07 9.68
N VAL A 508 -23.62 -17.06 9.31
CA VAL A 508 -24.25 -17.13 7.98
C VAL A 508 -25.76 -16.91 8.09
N ASP A 509 -26.42 -17.58 9.03
CA ASP A 509 -27.84 -17.33 9.33
C ASP A 509 -28.18 -17.53 10.83
N ALA A 510 -29.32 -18.13 11.17
CA ALA A 510 -29.74 -18.47 12.53
C ALA A 510 -29.26 -19.88 12.99
N HIS A 511 -28.97 -20.77 12.06
CA HIS A 511 -28.53 -22.16 12.26
C HIS A 511 -27.27 -22.53 11.47
N THR A 512 -26.75 -21.64 10.62
CA THR A 512 -25.53 -21.86 9.83
C THR A 512 -24.40 -20.93 10.26
N VAL A 513 -23.20 -21.49 10.44
CA VAL A 513 -21.93 -20.76 10.69
C VAL A 513 -20.88 -21.15 9.66
N GLY A 514 -19.94 -20.24 9.38
CA GLY A 514 -18.77 -20.46 8.54
C GLY A 514 -17.50 -20.53 9.37
N VAL A 515 -16.61 -21.47 9.03
CA VAL A 515 -15.30 -21.64 9.66
C VAL A 515 -14.25 -21.72 8.56
N THR A 516 -13.31 -20.78 8.51
CA THR A 516 -12.19 -20.78 7.56
C THR A 516 -10.89 -21.02 8.30
N LEU A 517 -10.22 -22.15 8.03
CA LEU A 517 -8.93 -22.46 8.63
C LEU A 517 -7.78 -21.81 7.86
N ASP A 518 -6.63 -21.69 8.52
CA ASP A 518 -5.47 -20.99 7.99
C ASP A 518 -4.13 -21.58 8.46
N GLU A 519 -3.03 -20.98 8.00
CA GLU A 519 -1.67 -21.43 8.24
C GLU A 519 -1.28 -21.46 9.73
N THR A 520 -1.94 -20.65 10.56
CA THR A 520 -1.62 -20.52 11.99
C THR A 520 -2.28 -21.57 12.88
N VAL A 521 -3.36 -22.22 12.41
CA VAL A 521 -4.14 -23.22 13.15
C VAL A 521 -3.22 -24.34 13.66
N GLN A 522 -3.23 -24.59 14.96
CA GLN A 522 -2.52 -25.72 15.58
C GLN A 522 -3.48 -26.85 15.98
N ALA A 523 -2.94 -28.01 16.36
CA ALA A 523 -3.73 -29.15 16.85
C ALA A 523 -4.66 -28.76 18.01
N SER A 524 -4.14 -28.03 19.01
CA SER A 524 -4.90 -27.46 20.12
C SER A 524 -6.10 -26.61 19.70
N ASP A 525 -6.00 -25.97 18.53
CA ASP A 525 -6.98 -25.00 18.05
C ASP A 525 -8.10 -25.73 17.31
N LEU A 526 -7.76 -26.82 16.62
CA LEU A 526 -8.69 -27.76 16.03
C LEU A 526 -9.47 -28.53 17.10
N GLU A 527 -8.79 -28.92 18.19
CA GLU A 527 -9.42 -29.51 19.38
C GLU A 527 -10.36 -28.53 20.08
N ALA A 528 -9.94 -27.26 20.24
CA ALA A 528 -10.78 -26.20 20.81
C ALA A 528 -11.99 -25.88 19.91
N LEU A 529 -11.82 -25.84 18.59
CA LEU A 529 -12.93 -25.72 17.64
C LEU A 529 -13.94 -26.85 17.80
N LEU A 530 -13.50 -28.11 17.84
CA LEU A 530 -14.40 -29.24 18.06
C LEU A 530 -15.16 -29.13 19.40
N GLN A 531 -14.51 -28.61 20.45
CA GLN A 531 -15.15 -28.34 21.75
C GLN A 531 -16.16 -27.18 21.71
N VAL A 532 -15.91 -26.13 20.92
CA VAL A 532 -16.87 -25.03 20.63
C VAL A 532 -18.13 -25.55 19.95
N PHE A 533 -18.00 -26.57 19.10
CA PHE A 533 -19.13 -27.30 18.51
C PHE A 533 -19.67 -28.44 19.41
N GLY A 534 -19.20 -28.57 20.66
CA GLY A 534 -19.76 -29.46 21.68
C GLY A 534 -19.10 -30.84 21.82
N ALA A 535 -17.92 -31.06 21.24
CA ALA A 535 -17.15 -32.29 21.49
C ALA A 535 -16.71 -32.41 22.95
N THR A 536 -16.86 -33.60 23.53
CA THR A 536 -16.04 -33.99 24.69
C THR A 536 -14.58 -34.16 24.28
N SER A 537 -13.64 -34.06 25.23
CA SER A 537 -12.20 -34.25 24.97
C SER A 537 -11.85 -35.61 24.33
N ALA A 538 -12.69 -36.63 24.50
CA ALA A 538 -12.52 -37.94 23.85
C ALA A 538 -13.01 -37.96 22.39
N GLN A 539 -13.99 -37.12 22.03
CA GLN A 539 -14.43 -36.93 20.64
C GLN A 539 -13.50 -36.00 19.86
N ALA A 540 -12.79 -35.11 20.56
CA ALA A 540 -11.79 -34.21 19.99
C ALA A 540 -10.43 -34.86 19.69
N ASP A 541 -10.22 -36.17 19.96
CA ASP A 541 -8.98 -36.88 19.61
C ASP A 541 -8.70 -36.82 18.10
N LEU A 542 -7.80 -35.92 17.70
CA LEU A 542 -7.42 -35.72 16.32
C LEU A 542 -6.77 -36.95 15.70
N TYR A 543 -6.03 -37.75 16.46
CA TYR A 543 -5.46 -39.00 15.93
C TYR A 543 -6.55 -40.04 15.69
N ALA A 544 -7.60 -40.08 16.52
CA ALA A 544 -8.77 -40.90 16.23
C ALA A 544 -9.54 -40.40 15.00
N LEU A 545 -9.66 -39.08 14.81
CA LEU A 545 -10.30 -38.48 13.64
C LEU A 545 -9.52 -38.75 12.36
N GLU A 546 -8.20 -38.52 12.35
CA GLU A 546 -7.35 -38.80 11.17
C GLU A 546 -7.35 -40.28 10.80
N ARG A 547 -7.38 -41.20 11.78
CA ARG A 547 -7.57 -42.65 11.51
C ARG A 547 -8.92 -42.99 10.84
N ARG A 548 -9.88 -42.05 10.79
CA ARG A 548 -11.17 -42.19 10.08
C ARG A 548 -11.21 -41.47 8.72
N LEU A 549 -10.13 -40.81 8.28
CA LEU A 549 -10.08 -40.07 7.01
C LEU A 549 -9.63 -40.89 5.79
N THR A 550 -9.35 -42.19 5.94
CA THR A 550 -8.73 -43.01 4.89
C THR A 550 -9.72 -43.97 4.21
N PRO A 551 -9.84 -43.90 2.87
CA PRO A 551 -10.18 -45.05 2.04
C PRO A 551 -9.00 -46.03 2.00
N GLY A 552 -9.16 -47.22 2.57
CA GLY A 552 -8.14 -48.27 2.64
C GLY A 552 -7.40 -48.34 3.99
N TRP A 553 -7.22 -49.57 4.51
CA TRP A 553 -6.60 -49.84 5.82
C TRP A 553 -5.23 -50.57 5.71
N GLU A 554 -4.73 -50.72 4.48
CA GLU A 554 -3.78 -51.76 4.10
C GLU A 554 -2.31 -51.42 4.36
N ALA A 555 -1.88 -51.42 5.63
CA ALA A 555 -0.54 -51.88 6.04
C ALA A 555 -0.35 -51.96 7.58
N HIS A 556 -0.92 -52.98 8.24
CA HIS A 556 -0.42 -53.42 9.56
C HIS A 556 0.86 -54.28 9.42
N ILE A 557 1.83 -53.81 8.63
CA ILE A 557 3.10 -54.51 8.33
C ILE A 557 4.27 -53.51 8.36
N PRO A 558 5.28 -53.70 9.23
CA PRO A 558 6.51 -52.90 9.18
C PRO A 558 7.32 -53.22 7.91
N GLY A 559 7.62 -52.20 7.11
CA GLY A 559 8.48 -52.32 5.93
C GLY A 559 7.72 -52.55 4.61
N SER A 560 7.01 -51.52 4.16
CA SER A 560 6.54 -51.39 2.77
C SER A 560 6.97 -50.03 2.22
N SER A 561 7.27 -49.95 0.92
CA SER A 561 7.68 -48.73 0.23
C SER A 561 6.94 -48.57 -1.10
N SER A 562 6.83 -47.31 -1.56
CA SER A 562 6.21 -46.84 -2.81
C SER A 562 4.68 -46.67 -2.84
N SER A 563 4.23 -45.84 -3.82
CA SER A 563 2.85 -45.43 -4.14
C SER A 563 1.99 -44.87 -2.99
N SER A 564 2.10 -43.56 -2.75
CA SER A 564 1.18 -42.78 -1.90
C SER A 564 -0.08 -42.35 -2.67
N ALA A 565 -1.17 -43.10 -2.57
CA ALA A 565 -2.50 -42.66 -2.99
C ALA A 565 -3.24 -42.04 -1.81
N MET A 566 -3.06 -40.73 -1.57
CA MET A 566 -3.96 -39.99 -0.68
C MET A 566 -5.28 -39.74 -1.41
N THR A 567 -6.36 -40.34 -0.93
CA THR A 567 -7.68 -40.10 -1.52
C THR A 567 -8.16 -38.70 -1.15
N VAL A 568 -8.47 -37.89 -2.16
CA VAL A 568 -8.62 -36.43 -2.05
C VAL A 568 -10.09 -36.05 -1.78
N ALA A 569 -10.34 -35.05 -0.92
CA ALA A 569 -11.70 -34.55 -0.60
C ALA A 569 -12.16 -33.37 -1.49
N TYR A 570 -11.52 -33.22 -2.65
CA TYR A 570 -11.96 -32.38 -3.77
C TYR A 570 -11.87 -33.19 -5.07
N PRO A 571 -12.62 -32.83 -6.13
CA PRO A 571 -12.74 -33.65 -7.32
C PRO A 571 -11.40 -33.77 -8.06
N GLN A 572 -11.12 -34.92 -8.67
CA GLN A 572 -9.89 -35.13 -9.44
C GLN A 572 -9.83 -34.20 -10.66
N GLU A 573 -10.99 -33.80 -11.17
CA GLU A 573 -11.22 -32.84 -12.25
C GLU A 573 -10.77 -31.41 -11.89
N LEU A 574 -10.62 -31.12 -10.58
CA LEU A 574 -10.14 -29.85 -10.03
C LEU A 574 -8.74 -29.97 -9.40
N HIS A 575 -8.06 -31.12 -9.50
CA HIS A 575 -6.68 -31.27 -9.02
C HIS A 575 -5.69 -30.50 -9.91
N ARG A 576 -4.69 -29.87 -9.31
CA ARG A 576 -3.63 -29.18 -10.05
C ARG A 576 -2.48 -30.10 -10.44
N ASP A 577 -2.55 -30.57 -11.69
CA ASP A 577 -1.46 -31.30 -12.34
C ASP A 577 -0.39 -30.37 -12.94
N SER A 578 -0.69 -29.07 -13.14
CA SER A 578 0.26 -28.11 -13.72
C SER A 578 1.36 -27.69 -12.73
N PRO A 579 2.62 -27.51 -13.18
CA PRO A 579 3.66 -26.90 -12.39
C PRO A 579 3.42 -25.39 -12.19
N TYR A 580 4.19 -24.80 -11.28
CA TYR A 580 4.25 -23.37 -11.00
C TYR A 580 5.55 -23.06 -10.25
N LEU A 581 6.04 -21.82 -10.36
CA LEU A 581 7.24 -21.32 -9.68
C LEU A 581 8.49 -22.16 -9.98
N GLU A 582 8.64 -22.63 -11.23
CA GLU A 582 9.81 -23.42 -11.67
C GLU A 582 11.05 -22.55 -11.89
N HIS A 583 10.88 -21.23 -12.09
CA HIS A 583 12.00 -20.30 -12.28
C HIS A 583 12.96 -20.34 -11.06
N PRO A 584 14.31 -20.33 -11.25
CA PRO A 584 15.25 -20.54 -10.15
C PRO A 584 15.16 -19.56 -8.98
N VAL A 585 14.57 -18.37 -9.17
CA VAL A 585 14.34 -17.42 -8.07
C VAL A 585 13.52 -18.05 -6.93
N PHE A 586 12.48 -18.83 -7.24
CA PHE A 586 11.64 -19.50 -6.25
C PHE A 586 12.25 -20.79 -5.67
N ASN A 587 13.46 -21.15 -6.10
CA ASN A 587 14.09 -22.45 -5.83
C ASN A 587 15.53 -22.33 -5.27
N ARG A 588 15.98 -21.12 -4.92
CA ARG A 588 17.35 -20.85 -4.44
C ARG A 588 17.44 -20.30 -3.02
N TYR A 589 16.44 -19.54 -2.55
CA TYR A 589 16.55 -18.70 -1.35
C TYR A 589 15.78 -19.25 -0.13
N HIS A 590 15.65 -20.57 -0.01
CA HIS A 590 14.85 -21.25 1.04
C HIS A 590 15.48 -21.28 2.44
N SER A 591 16.77 -20.93 2.57
CA SER A 591 17.40 -20.77 3.90
C SER A 591 17.35 -19.32 4.34
N GLU A 592 17.17 -19.07 5.64
CA GLU A 592 17.06 -17.71 6.18
C GLU A 592 18.29 -16.84 5.82
N THR A 593 19.49 -17.42 5.75
CA THR A 593 20.71 -16.72 5.32
C THR A 593 20.69 -16.34 3.83
N GLU A 594 20.15 -17.19 2.95
CA GLU A 594 20.04 -16.87 1.52
C GLU A 594 18.89 -15.89 1.24
N MET A 595 17.77 -15.98 1.97
CA MET A 595 16.71 -14.98 1.92
C MET A 595 17.20 -13.61 2.41
N LEU A 596 17.91 -13.55 3.54
CA LEU A 596 18.55 -12.32 4.04
C LEU A 596 19.52 -11.73 3.01
N ARG A 597 20.35 -12.56 2.37
CA ARG A 597 21.27 -12.15 1.29
C ARG A 597 20.52 -11.61 0.07
N TYR A 598 19.41 -12.23 -0.32
CA TYR A 598 18.61 -11.78 -1.46
C TYR A 598 17.91 -10.44 -1.18
N LEU A 599 17.24 -10.32 -0.03
CA LEU A 599 16.61 -9.06 0.42
C LEU A 599 17.61 -7.91 0.48
N TYR A 600 18.80 -8.16 1.04
CA TYR A 600 19.88 -7.16 1.10
C TYR A 600 20.45 -6.85 -0.30
N HIS A 601 20.65 -7.85 -1.16
CA HIS A 601 21.15 -7.64 -2.52
C HIS A 601 20.20 -6.76 -3.35
N LEU A 602 18.88 -7.00 -3.28
CA LEU A 602 17.91 -6.14 -3.94
C LEU A 602 17.86 -4.74 -3.33
N GLN A 603 17.90 -4.61 -2.00
CA GLN A 603 18.01 -3.32 -1.32
C GLN A 603 19.19 -2.49 -1.86
N THR A 604 20.37 -3.11 -2.06
CA THR A 604 21.55 -2.40 -2.60
C THR A 604 21.43 -1.93 -4.06
N LYS A 605 20.33 -2.24 -4.76
CA LYS A 605 20.02 -1.73 -6.11
C LYS A 605 19.08 -0.52 -6.12
N ASP A 606 18.54 -0.16 -4.96
CA ASP A 606 17.47 0.81 -4.77
C ASP A 606 17.96 2.02 -3.96
N LEU A 607 17.89 3.22 -4.52
CA LEU A 607 18.18 4.46 -3.78
C LEU A 607 16.94 4.84 -2.95
N SER A 608 17.12 4.99 -1.64
CA SER A 608 16.04 5.34 -0.69
C SER A 608 16.35 6.59 0.14
N LEU A 609 15.44 7.04 1.02
CA LEU A 609 15.72 8.16 1.93
C LEU A 609 16.80 7.82 2.98
N ALA A 610 17.20 6.54 3.09
CA ALA A 610 18.40 6.19 3.85
C ALA A 610 19.69 6.66 3.15
N ASP A 611 19.68 6.90 1.84
CA ASP A 611 20.85 7.24 1.01
C ASP A 611 21.05 8.75 0.83
N ALA A 612 20.00 9.45 0.38
CA ALA A 612 20.01 10.89 0.06
C ALA A 612 18.57 11.41 -0.10
N MET A 613 18.42 12.73 -0.17
CA MET A 613 17.15 13.37 -0.50
C MET A 613 16.57 12.86 -1.82
N ILE A 614 15.26 12.62 -1.86
CA ILE A 614 14.49 12.28 -3.06
C ILE A 614 13.50 13.44 -3.33
N PRO A 615 13.89 14.51 -4.05
CA PRO A 615 13.10 15.75 -4.11
C PRO A 615 11.97 15.71 -5.16
N LEU A 616 11.14 14.67 -5.12
CA LEU A 616 10.03 14.45 -6.04
C LEU A 616 8.87 15.41 -5.78
N GLY A 617 8.65 16.38 -6.66
CA GLY A 617 7.48 17.26 -6.68
C GLY A 617 6.14 16.51 -6.59
N SER A 618 5.22 17.08 -5.81
CA SER A 618 3.95 16.53 -5.33
C SER A 618 4.04 15.07 -4.84
N CYS A 619 5.11 14.72 -4.13
CA CYS A 619 5.25 13.40 -3.50
C CYS A 619 5.58 13.48 -2.00
N THR A 620 5.99 14.64 -1.49
CA THR A 620 6.34 14.91 -0.08
C THR A 620 7.15 13.76 0.55
N MET A 621 8.37 13.58 0.05
CA MET A 621 9.31 12.54 0.49
C MET A 621 9.94 12.88 1.86
N LYS A 622 9.11 13.18 2.86
CA LYS A 622 9.50 13.56 4.22
C LYS A 622 9.93 12.33 5.05
N LEU A 623 10.40 12.57 6.28
CA LEU A 623 10.70 11.51 7.24
C LEU A 623 9.50 10.57 7.45
N ASN A 624 9.75 9.25 7.42
CA ASN A 624 8.90 8.23 8.01
C ASN A 624 9.60 7.76 9.29
N ALA A 625 9.22 8.27 10.47
CA ALA A 625 10.03 8.11 11.66
C ALA A 625 9.87 6.71 12.28
N THR A 626 10.97 6.17 12.83
CA THR A 626 10.98 4.84 13.46
C THR A 626 9.88 4.70 14.53
N THR A 627 9.65 5.73 15.32
CA THR A 627 8.63 5.78 16.38
C THR A 627 7.19 5.75 15.83
N GLU A 628 6.95 6.30 14.63
CA GLU A 628 5.66 6.20 13.94
C GLU A 628 5.45 4.81 13.30
N MET A 629 6.55 4.15 12.91
CA MET A 629 6.56 2.83 12.27
C MET A 629 6.44 1.66 13.25
N ILE A 630 6.99 1.76 14.46
CA ILE A 630 6.97 0.71 15.50
C ILE A 630 5.57 0.10 15.76
N PRO A 631 4.47 0.88 15.83
CA PRO A 631 3.14 0.33 16.08
C PRO A 631 2.59 -0.56 14.95
N VAL A 632 3.07 -0.40 13.72
CA VAL A 632 2.52 -1.08 12.52
C VAL A 632 2.66 -2.60 12.61
N THR A 633 3.71 -3.10 13.29
CA THR A 633 3.98 -4.54 13.48
C THR A 633 3.56 -5.06 14.86
N TRP A 634 2.95 -4.24 15.72
CA TRP A 634 2.36 -4.71 16.99
C TRP A 634 1.19 -5.66 16.72
N PRO A 635 1.14 -6.85 17.36
CA PRO A 635 0.03 -7.80 17.21
C PRO A 635 -1.35 -7.18 17.38
N GLU A 636 -1.51 -6.28 18.35
CA GLU A 636 -2.77 -5.59 18.69
C GLU A 636 -3.34 -4.71 17.57
N PHE A 637 -2.55 -4.37 16.54
CA PHE A 637 -3.01 -3.76 15.30
C PHE A 637 -2.89 -4.76 14.12
N ALA A 638 -1.73 -5.39 13.96
CA ALA A 638 -1.39 -6.23 12.82
C ALA A 638 -2.19 -7.54 12.70
N GLN A 639 -2.68 -8.11 13.80
CA GLN A 639 -3.31 -9.45 13.85
C GLN A 639 -4.83 -9.42 14.03
N LEU A 640 -5.47 -8.25 14.04
CA LEU A 640 -6.93 -8.16 14.05
C LEU A 640 -7.52 -8.37 12.65
N HIS A 641 -8.59 -9.15 12.59
CA HIS A 641 -9.35 -9.43 11.37
C HIS A 641 -10.36 -8.28 11.08
N PRO A 642 -10.45 -7.70 9.87
CA PRO A 642 -11.28 -6.51 9.55
C PRO A 642 -12.77 -6.62 9.91
N PHE A 643 -13.23 -7.85 10.10
CA PHE A 643 -14.61 -8.24 10.35
C PHE A 643 -14.82 -8.82 11.77
N ALA A 644 -13.88 -8.59 12.69
CA ALA A 644 -14.03 -8.91 14.10
C ALA A 644 -15.07 -7.99 14.79
N PRO A 645 -15.80 -8.46 15.82
CA PRO A 645 -16.78 -7.66 16.56
C PRO A 645 -16.23 -6.32 17.11
N PRO A 646 -17.03 -5.22 17.17
CA PRO A 646 -16.59 -3.93 17.72
C PRO A 646 -16.09 -4.01 19.16
N THR A 647 -16.67 -4.94 19.93
CA THR A 647 -16.30 -5.26 21.30
C THR A 647 -14.82 -5.64 21.44
N GLN A 648 -14.21 -6.22 20.40
CA GLN A 648 -12.80 -6.64 20.36
C GLN A 648 -11.85 -5.58 19.78
N THR A 649 -12.36 -4.47 19.25
CA THR A 649 -11.60 -3.49 18.45
C THR A 649 -11.60 -2.08 19.03
N ARG A 650 -11.91 -1.96 20.32
CA ARG A 650 -12.07 -0.69 21.07
C ARG A 650 -10.86 0.24 20.97
N GLY A 651 -9.65 -0.30 21.02
CA GLY A 651 -8.40 0.45 20.89
C GLY A 651 -8.21 1.06 19.50
N TYR A 652 -8.54 0.29 18.46
CA TYR A 652 -8.66 0.80 17.10
C TYR A 652 -9.73 1.89 17.01
N ARG A 653 -10.97 1.62 17.47
CA ARG A 653 -12.08 2.58 17.37
C ARG A 653 -11.77 3.92 18.04
N ALA A 654 -11.13 3.91 19.20
CA ALA A 654 -10.66 5.13 19.88
C ALA A 654 -9.62 5.90 19.05
N MET A 655 -8.55 5.23 18.60
CA MET A 655 -7.48 5.85 17.79
C MET A 655 -8.00 6.39 16.45
N LEU A 656 -8.89 5.65 15.78
CA LEU A 656 -9.52 6.04 14.52
C LEU A 656 -10.42 7.27 14.70
N THR A 657 -11.24 7.31 15.76
CA THR A 657 -12.10 8.47 16.07
C THR A 657 -11.29 9.72 16.36
N GLU A 658 -10.18 9.61 17.09
CA GLU A 658 -9.28 10.73 17.33
C GLU A 658 -8.56 11.19 16.05
N LEU A 659 -8.14 10.27 15.18
CA LEU A 659 -7.56 10.61 13.89
C LEU A 659 -8.58 11.31 12.97
N GLU A 660 -9.82 10.82 12.93
CA GLU A 660 -10.92 11.43 12.16
C GLU A 660 -11.21 12.87 12.61
N ARG A 661 -11.22 13.12 13.94
CA ARG A 661 -11.34 14.46 14.52
C ARG A 661 -10.14 15.34 14.18
N ASP A 662 -8.91 14.85 14.40
CA ASP A 662 -7.72 15.69 14.28
C ASP A 662 -7.46 16.06 12.80
N LEU A 663 -7.73 15.16 11.86
CA LEU A 663 -7.73 15.46 10.43
C LEU A 663 -8.82 16.47 10.04
N ALA A 664 -10.02 16.40 10.63
CA ALA A 664 -11.09 17.38 10.41
C ALA A 664 -10.69 18.78 10.90
N VAL A 665 -10.08 18.88 12.10
CA VAL A 665 -9.53 20.13 12.66
C VAL A 665 -8.43 20.72 11.75
N ILE A 666 -7.46 19.90 11.32
CA ILE A 666 -6.37 20.31 10.42
C ILE A 666 -6.90 20.86 9.08
N THR A 667 -8.04 20.36 8.61
CA THR A 667 -8.59 20.68 7.31
C THR A 667 -9.75 21.69 7.34
N GLY A 668 -10.24 22.08 8.52
CA GLY A 668 -11.40 22.98 8.66
C GLY A 668 -12.73 22.36 8.23
N PHE A 669 -12.86 21.04 8.35
CA PHE A 669 -14.04 20.26 7.99
C PHE A 669 -14.77 19.71 9.22
N ASP A 670 -15.96 19.14 8.98
CA ASP A 670 -16.92 18.79 10.03
C ASP A 670 -17.01 17.26 10.25
N GLY A 671 -16.53 16.46 9.29
CA GLY A 671 -16.48 15.00 9.39
C GLY A 671 -15.47 14.37 8.43
N THR A 672 -15.05 13.15 8.74
CA THR A 672 -13.98 12.42 8.03
C THR A 672 -14.43 10.99 7.71
N SER A 673 -13.92 10.40 6.64
CA SER A 673 -14.03 8.96 6.37
C SER A 673 -12.66 8.36 6.02
N LEU A 674 -12.23 7.39 6.81
CA LEU A 674 -10.95 6.69 6.64
C LEU A 674 -11.00 5.50 5.64
N GLN A 675 -12.15 5.21 5.02
CA GLN A 675 -12.28 4.06 4.12
C GLN A 675 -11.39 4.07 2.85
N PRO A 676 -11.15 5.21 2.16
CA PRO A 676 -10.45 5.19 0.87
C PRO A 676 -8.95 4.90 1.03
N ASN A 677 -8.47 3.83 0.40
CA ASN A 677 -7.12 3.28 0.54
C ASN A 677 -6.08 3.82 -0.48
N SER A 678 -6.37 4.94 -1.15
CA SER A 678 -5.39 5.72 -1.92
C SER A 678 -5.95 7.13 -2.21
N GLY A 679 -5.10 8.08 -2.63
CA GLY A 679 -5.56 9.44 -2.95
C GLY A 679 -6.61 9.47 -4.07
N ALA A 680 -6.37 8.70 -5.14
CA ALA A 680 -7.32 8.52 -6.24
C ALA A 680 -8.64 7.86 -5.80
N GLN A 681 -8.62 6.99 -4.80
CA GLN A 681 -9.85 6.49 -4.17
C GLN A 681 -10.54 7.59 -3.36
N GLY A 682 -9.81 8.46 -2.66
CA GLY A 682 -10.36 9.65 -1.99
C GLY A 682 -11.03 10.62 -2.95
N GLU A 683 -10.44 10.88 -4.12
CA GLU A 683 -11.06 11.64 -5.22
C GLU A 683 -12.38 11.01 -5.67
N TYR A 684 -12.33 9.74 -6.10
CA TYR A 684 -13.53 9.00 -6.52
C TYR A 684 -14.62 9.04 -5.44
N THR A 685 -14.24 8.88 -4.16
CA THR A 685 -15.16 8.92 -3.02
C THR A 685 -15.82 10.29 -2.85
N GLY A 686 -15.04 11.38 -2.81
CA GLY A 686 -15.59 12.73 -2.64
C GLY A 686 -16.51 13.14 -3.79
N LEU A 687 -16.17 12.77 -5.03
CA LEU A 687 -17.01 13.00 -6.21
C LEU A 687 -18.31 12.17 -6.15
N LYS A 688 -18.25 10.94 -5.63
CA LYS A 688 -19.45 10.11 -5.38
C LYS A 688 -20.34 10.72 -4.29
N CYS A 689 -19.78 11.28 -3.21
CA CYS A 689 -20.54 12.02 -2.18
C CYS A 689 -21.25 13.24 -2.80
N ILE A 690 -20.55 14.04 -3.61
CA ILE A 690 -21.12 15.20 -4.34
C ILE A 690 -22.29 14.77 -5.24
N LEU A 691 -22.16 13.67 -6.01
CA LEU A 691 -23.25 13.17 -6.85
C LEU A 691 -24.45 12.66 -6.04
N ALA A 692 -24.21 12.05 -4.88
CA ALA A 692 -25.27 11.59 -3.99
C ALA A 692 -26.00 12.79 -3.35
N TYR A 693 -25.27 13.81 -2.90
CA TYR A 693 -25.81 15.10 -2.44
C TYR A 693 -26.69 15.78 -3.50
N HIS A 694 -26.20 15.92 -4.74
CA HIS A 694 -26.99 16.53 -5.83
C HIS A 694 -28.26 15.74 -6.16
N ARG A 695 -28.22 14.41 -6.11
CA ARG A 695 -29.41 13.55 -6.30
C ARG A 695 -30.43 13.73 -5.17
N ALA A 696 -29.98 13.74 -3.92
CA ALA A 696 -30.84 13.93 -2.75
C ALA A 696 -31.52 15.31 -2.72
N ASN A 697 -30.84 16.36 -3.21
CA ASN A 697 -31.39 17.71 -3.34
C ASN A 697 -32.18 17.94 -4.65
N GLY A 698 -32.57 16.88 -5.37
CA GLY A 698 -33.44 16.99 -6.55
C GLY A 698 -32.74 17.53 -7.80
N HIS A 699 -31.41 17.40 -7.90
CA HIS A 699 -30.60 17.82 -9.04
C HIS A 699 -29.78 16.68 -9.68
N PRO A 700 -30.39 15.52 -10.00
CA PRO A 700 -29.67 14.34 -10.53
C PRO A 700 -28.99 14.58 -11.89
N GLN A 701 -29.35 15.65 -12.60
CA GLN A 701 -28.72 16.08 -13.87
C GLN A 701 -27.39 16.83 -13.67
N ARG A 702 -27.02 17.19 -12.43
CA ARG A 702 -25.71 17.78 -12.13
C ARG A 702 -24.64 16.69 -12.21
N ASN A 703 -23.89 16.66 -13.31
CA ASN A 703 -22.81 15.71 -13.55
C ASN A 703 -21.56 16.30 -14.24
N VAL A 704 -21.50 17.61 -14.49
CA VAL A 704 -20.31 18.25 -15.08
C VAL A 704 -19.26 18.53 -14.01
N CYS A 705 -18.02 18.09 -14.25
CA CYS A 705 -16.86 18.37 -13.40
C CYS A 705 -15.90 19.31 -14.14
N PHE A 706 -15.58 20.45 -13.54
CA PHE A 706 -14.53 21.35 -14.01
C PHE A 706 -13.17 20.92 -13.48
N ILE A 707 -12.16 20.85 -14.35
CA ILE A 707 -10.80 20.41 -13.99
C ILE A 707 -9.76 21.33 -14.66
N PRO A 708 -8.91 22.05 -13.91
CA PRO A 708 -7.79 22.81 -14.47
C PRO A 708 -6.87 21.94 -15.32
N ALA A 709 -6.32 22.50 -16.40
CA ALA A 709 -5.34 21.80 -17.24
C ALA A 709 -4.09 21.34 -16.45
N SER A 710 -3.73 22.08 -15.40
CA SER A 710 -2.63 21.81 -14.48
C SER A 710 -2.88 20.65 -13.51
N ALA A 711 -4.15 20.29 -13.24
CA ALA A 711 -4.50 19.26 -12.26
C ALA A 711 -3.86 17.90 -12.61
N HIS A 712 -3.64 17.05 -11.60
CA HIS A 712 -3.05 15.74 -11.78
C HIS A 712 -3.96 14.80 -12.62
N GLY A 713 -3.39 13.71 -13.14
CA GLY A 713 -4.10 12.84 -14.09
C GLY A 713 -5.21 12.02 -13.44
N THR A 714 -5.09 11.75 -12.13
CA THR A 714 -6.10 11.07 -11.32
C THR A 714 -7.42 11.84 -11.32
N ASN A 715 -7.40 13.16 -11.11
CA ASN A 715 -8.61 13.99 -10.97
C ASN A 715 -9.58 13.80 -12.16
N ALA A 716 -9.02 13.71 -13.37
CA ALA A 716 -9.75 13.46 -14.61
C ALA A 716 -10.25 12.01 -14.75
N ALA A 717 -9.43 11.02 -14.37
CA ALA A 717 -9.82 9.61 -14.38
C ALA A 717 -10.89 9.30 -13.32
N SER A 718 -10.72 9.79 -12.09
CA SER A 718 -11.66 9.71 -10.96
C SER A 718 -13.01 10.32 -11.30
N SER A 719 -13.03 11.46 -12.01
CA SER A 719 -14.25 12.10 -12.49
C SER A 719 -15.02 11.22 -13.48
N VAL A 720 -14.35 10.67 -14.50
CA VAL A 720 -14.99 9.74 -15.45
C VAL A 720 -15.48 8.47 -14.72
N MET A 721 -14.67 7.93 -13.82
CA MET A 721 -14.99 6.73 -13.04
C MET A 721 -16.18 6.93 -12.08
N ALA A 722 -16.39 8.15 -11.55
CA ALA A 722 -17.57 8.52 -10.77
C ALA A 722 -18.84 8.71 -11.62
N GLY A 723 -18.71 8.78 -12.96
CA GLY A 723 -19.80 9.07 -13.90
C GLY A 723 -19.99 10.55 -14.23
N MET A 724 -18.98 11.38 -13.96
CA MET A 724 -19.00 12.81 -14.30
C MET A 724 -18.46 13.08 -15.71
N LYS A 725 -19.00 14.13 -16.33
CA LYS A 725 -18.50 14.69 -17.59
C LYS A 725 -17.40 15.73 -17.28
N VAL A 726 -16.15 15.36 -17.54
CA VAL A 726 -15.00 16.28 -17.45
C VAL A 726 -15.15 17.42 -18.46
N VAL A 727 -14.93 18.65 -17.99
CA VAL A 727 -14.75 19.86 -18.80
C VAL A 727 -13.45 20.53 -18.34
N PRO A 728 -12.40 20.58 -19.19
CA PRO A 728 -11.14 21.21 -18.80
C PRO A 728 -11.29 22.73 -18.68
N LEU A 729 -10.65 23.33 -17.69
CA LEU A 729 -10.44 24.79 -17.56
C LEU A 729 -9.05 25.18 -18.07
N ARG A 730 -8.91 26.39 -18.63
CA ARG A 730 -7.61 26.94 -19.03
C ARG A 730 -6.82 27.42 -17.81
N CYS A 731 -5.50 27.44 -17.95
CA CYS A 731 -4.60 28.18 -17.08
C CYS A 731 -3.96 29.31 -17.89
N CYS A 732 -3.67 30.43 -17.23
CA CYS A 732 -2.95 31.56 -17.77
C CYS A 732 -1.45 31.23 -17.95
N SER A 733 -0.71 32.04 -18.70
CA SER A 733 0.71 31.78 -19.02
C SER A 733 1.65 31.88 -17.80
N ASN A 734 1.19 32.48 -16.71
CA ASN A 734 1.83 32.53 -15.40
C ASN A 734 1.42 31.35 -14.49
N GLY A 735 0.63 30.39 -14.98
CA GLY A 735 0.21 29.17 -14.25
C GLY A 735 -1.14 29.26 -13.51
N THR A 736 -1.62 30.46 -13.19
CA THR A 736 -2.89 30.63 -12.44
C THR A 736 -4.11 30.21 -13.26
N LEU A 737 -5.24 29.92 -12.59
CA LEU A 737 -6.50 29.58 -13.24
C LEU A 737 -7.06 30.74 -14.09
N ASP A 738 -7.62 30.42 -15.26
CA ASP A 738 -8.30 31.39 -16.11
C ASP A 738 -9.73 31.65 -15.60
N LEU A 739 -9.88 32.73 -14.82
CA LEU A 739 -11.15 33.10 -14.20
C LEU A 739 -12.25 33.47 -15.21
N ASP A 740 -11.90 33.93 -16.42
CA ASP A 740 -12.90 34.30 -17.42
C ASP A 740 -13.39 33.09 -18.22
N ASP A 741 -12.50 32.12 -18.49
CA ASP A 741 -12.88 30.78 -18.96
C ASP A 741 -13.73 30.03 -17.93
N LEU A 742 -13.41 30.16 -16.63
CA LEU A 742 -14.23 29.63 -15.54
C LEU A 742 -15.62 30.28 -15.52
N LYS A 743 -15.75 31.61 -15.50
CA LYS A 743 -17.05 32.33 -15.55
C LYS A 743 -17.88 31.92 -16.77
N ALA A 744 -17.26 31.90 -17.95
CA ALA A 744 -17.93 31.51 -19.19
C ALA A 744 -18.44 30.06 -19.16
N LYS A 745 -17.70 29.14 -18.52
CA LYS A 745 -18.10 27.74 -18.36
C LYS A 745 -19.13 27.55 -17.25
N ALA A 746 -18.99 28.24 -16.11
CA ALA A 746 -19.96 28.23 -15.01
C ALA A 746 -21.35 28.65 -15.53
N HIS A 747 -21.44 29.79 -16.22
CA HIS A 747 -22.67 30.22 -16.86
C HIS A 747 -23.20 29.21 -17.89
N LYS A 748 -22.33 28.66 -18.75
CA LYS A 748 -22.71 27.68 -19.79
C LYS A 748 -23.24 26.35 -19.23
N TYR A 749 -22.73 25.89 -18.09
CA TYR A 749 -23.05 24.58 -17.51
C TYR A 749 -23.91 24.67 -16.24
N ARG A 750 -24.36 25.86 -15.83
CA ARG A 750 -25.04 26.19 -14.57
C ARG A 750 -26.10 25.18 -14.08
N ASP A 751 -26.91 24.62 -15.00
CA ASP A 751 -28.02 23.72 -14.65
C ASP A 751 -27.55 22.24 -14.52
N THR A 752 -26.28 21.98 -14.85
CA THR A 752 -25.61 20.65 -14.93
C THR A 752 -24.28 20.58 -14.17
N LEU A 753 -23.81 21.69 -13.58
CA LEU A 753 -22.55 21.76 -12.84
C LEU A 753 -22.65 20.94 -11.56
N ALA A 754 -21.81 19.91 -11.41
CA ALA A 754 -21.70 19.11 -10.20
C ALA A 754 -20.56 19.59 -9.32
N ALA A 755 -19.37 19.78 -9.90
CA ALA A 755 -18.15 20.04 -9.14
C ALA A 755 -17.12 20.88 -9.92
N ILE A 756 -16.20 21.50 -9.18
CA ILE A 756 -14.83 21.76 -9.62
C ILE A 756 -13.88 20.86 -8.82
N MET A 757 -12.78 20.40 -9.43
CA MET A 757 -11.61 19.87 -8.72
C MET A 757 -10.46 20.87 -8.82
N VAL A 758 -9.98 21.36 -7.68
CA VAL A 758 -8.80 22.25 -7.58
C VAL A 758 -7.72 21.61 -6.72
N THR A 759 -6.45 21.79 -7.05
CA THR A 759 -5.31 21.43 -6.17
C THR A 759 -4.80 22.72 -5.55
N TYR A 760 -4.57 22.75 -4.23
CA TYR A 760 -4.10 23.95 -3.55
C TYR A 760 -2.98 23.67 -2.52
N PRO A 761 -1.87 24.44 -2.50
CA PRO A 761 -1.40 25.28 -3.61
C PRO A 761 -1.35 24.47 -4.92
N SER A 762 -1.45 25.18 -6.05
CA SER A 762 -1.51 24.59 -7.38
C SER A 762 -0.36 23.60 -7.63
N THR A 763 -0.55 22.66 -8.56
CA THR A 763 0.48 21.71 -9.01
C THR A 763 1.69 22.38 -9.67
N PHE A 764 1.67 23.70 -9.87
CA PHE A 764 2.82 24.51 -10.27
C PHE A 764 3.65 25.01 -9.08
N GLY A 765 3.28 24.65 -7.84
CA GLY A 765 3.96 25.05 -6.62
C GLY A 765 3.57 26.44 -6.09
N MET A 766 2.41 26.99 -6.46
CA MET A 766 2.00 28.35 -6.09
C MET A 766 0.65 28.42 -5.38
N PHE A 767 0.55 29.28 -4.37
CA PHE A 767 -0.72 29.82 -3.89
C PHE A 767 -1.28 30.82 -4.91
N GLU A 768 -2.59 30.73 -5.18
CA GLU A 768 -3.30 31.65 -6.09
C GLU A 768 -4.19 32.61 -5.28
N ASP A 769 -4.10 33.91 -5.56
CA ASP A 769 -4.76 34.98 -4.79
C ASP A 769 -6.29 34.87 -4.75
N HIS A 770 -6.89 34.30 -5.82
CA HIS A 770 -8.33 34.30 -6.10
C HIS A 770 -9.03 32.96 -5.81
N ILE A 771 -8.45 32.06 -5.01
CA ILE A 771 -9.03 30.72 -4.78
C ILE A 771 -10.43 30.77 -4.14
N LYS A 772 -10.71 31.78 -3.32
CA LYS A 772 -12.03 31.96 -2.66
C LYS A 772 -13.09 32.39 -3.69
N ASP A 773 -12.74 33.33 -4.58
CA ASP A 773 -13.58 33.75 -5.72
C ASP A 773 -13.92 32.56 -6.64
N VAL A 774 -13.01 31.58 -6.79
CA VAL A 774 -13.23 30.33 -7.54
C VAL A 774 -14.24 29.42 -6.84
N CYS A 775 -14.17 29.31 -5.51
CA CYS A 775 -15.14 28.55 -4.71
C CYS A 775 -16.53 29.18 -4.81
N ASP A 776 -16.63 30.47 -4.47
CA ASP A 776 -17.89 31.23 -4.43
C ASP A 776 -18.60 31.18 -5.79
N LEU A 777 -17.89 31.41 -6.89
CA LEU A 777 -18.45 31.36 -8.25
C LEU A 777 -18.99 29.97 -8.63
N VAL A 778 -18.42 28.89 -8.10
CA VAL A 778 -18.91 27.52 -8.32
C VAL A 778 -20.14 27.24 -7.45
N HIS A 779 -20.17 27.73 -6.21
CA HIS A 779 -21.33 27.65 -5.32
C HIS A 779 -22.53 28.46 -5.84
N GLU A 780 -22.31 29.67 -6.36
CA GLU A 780 -23.34 30.50 -7.03
C GLU A 780 -24.06 29.75 -8.18
N HIS A 781 -23.32 28.89 -8.89
CA HIS A 781 -23.85 28.09 -9.99
C HIS A 781 -24.36 26.70 -9.54
N GLY A 782 -24.45 26.46 -8.23
CA GLY A 782 -24.96 25.23 -7.61
C GLY A 782 -24.03 24.02 -7.78
N GLY A 783 -22.73 24.26 -7.96
CA GLY A 783 -21.70 23.23 -7.91
C GLY A 783 -21.21 22.95 -6.48
N GLN A 784 -20.18 22.12 -6.39
CA GLN A 784 -19.44 21.83 -5.17
C GLN A 784 -17.93 21.92 -5.43
N VAL A 785 -17.16 22.25 -4.42
CA VAL A 785 -15.70 22.43 -4.50
C VAL A 785 -15.02 21.22 -3.89
N TYR A 786 -14.42 20.41 -4.76
CA TYR A 786 -13.51 19.35 -4.37
C TYR A 786 -12.08 19.92 -4.36
N MET A 787 -11.38 19.83 -3.21
CA MET A 787 -9.94 20.09 -3.14
C MET A 787 -9.14 18.79 -3.16
N ASP A 788 -8.17 18.74 -4.06
CA ASP A 788 -7.08 17.78 -4.05
C ASP A 788 -6.03 18.23 -3.01
N GLY A 789 -6.00 17.51 -1.88
CA GLY A 789 -5.13 17.78 -0.74
C GLY A 789 -3.77 17.10 -0.81
N ALA A 790 -3.33 16.65 -1.99
CA ALA A 790 -1.97 16.18 -2.24
C ALA A 790 -0.89 17.16 -1.73
N ASN A 791 -1.13 18.47 -1.91
CA ASN A 791 -0.19 19.55 -1.59
C ASN A 791 -0.44 20.16 -0.20
N MET A 792 -1.15 19.46 0.69
CA MET A 792 -1.47 19.95 2.06
C MET A 792 -0.24 20.24 2.93
N ASN A 793 0.95 19.74 2.59
CA ASN A 793 2.18 20.02 3.34
C ASN A 793 2.63 21.50 3.26
N ALA A 794 2.00 22.31 2.41
CA ALA A 794 2.16 23.76 2.41
C ALA A 794 1.07 24.51 3.22
N GLN A 795 0.01 23.83 3.69
CA GLN A 795 -1.17 24.48 4.27
C GLN A 795 -1.28 24.41 5.79
N ILE A 796 -0.86 23.31 6.42
CA ILE A 796 -1.29 22.98 7.79
C ILE A 796 -0.91 24.09 8.78
N GLY A 797 -1.92 24.64 9.47
CA GLY A 797 -1.79 25.75 10.43
C GLY A 797 -1.65 27.15 9.82
N LEU A 798 -1.37 27.25 8.51
CA LEU A 798 -1.24 28.49 7.76
C LEU A 798 -2.55 28.88 7.04
N THR A 799 -3.29 27.87 6.58
CA THR A 799 -4.62 27.95 5.97
C THR A 799 -5.31 26.58 6.08
N SER A 800 -6.51 26.40 5.52
CA SER A 800 -7.12 25.07 5.37
C SER A 800 -8.17 25.01 4.25
N PRO A 801 -8.40 23.85 3.61
CA PRO A 801 -9.41 23.66 2.56
C PRO A 801 -10.80 24.16 2.98
N GLY A 802 -11.23 23.82 4.21
CA GLY A 802 -12.52 24.23 4.74
C GLY A 802 -12.62 25.71 5.14
N HIS A 803 -11.50 26.46 5.17
CA HIS A 803 -11.47 27.92 5.32
C HIS A 803 -11.46 28.66 3.98
N ILE A 804 -10.86 28.08 2.92
CA ILE A 804 -10.83 28.67 1.57
C ILE A 804 -12.11 28.41 0.76
N GLY A 805 -13.04 27.59 1.27
CA GLY A 805 -14.35 27.33 0.64
C GLY A 805 -14.52 25.97 -0.02
N ALA A 806 -13.65 24.99 0.26
CA ALA A 806 -13.87 23.61 -0.21
C ALA A 806 -15.02 22.93 0.56
N ASP A 807 -15.78 22.07 -0.12
CA ASP A 807 -16.83 21.21 0.46
C ASP A 807 -16.29 19.84 0.89
N VAL A 808 -15.30 19.32 0.16
CA VAL A 808 -14.63 18.04 0.41
C VAL A 808 -13.16 18.11 -0.02
N CYS A 809 -12.29 17.44 0.73
CA CYS A 809 -10.89 17.25 0.42
C CYS A 809 -10.49 15.78 0.62
N HIS A 810 -9.54 15.24 -0.15
CA HIS A 810 -8.80 14.04 0.25
C HIS A 810 -7.38 14.37 0.72
N LEU A 811 -6.84 13.58 1.64
CA LEU A 811 -5.48 13.73 2.14
C LEU A 811 -4.61 12.55 1.73
N ASN A 812 -3.45 12.78 1.09
CA ASN A 812 -2.44 11.75 0.98
C ASN A 812 -1.72 11.58 2.33
N LEU A 813 -2.17 10.63 3.16
CA LEU A 813 -1.44 10.30 4.40
C LEU A 813 -0.01 9.80 4.11
N HIS A 814 0.20 9.23 2.92
CA HIS A 814 1.46 8.76 2.35
C HIS A 814 2.24 9.84 1.58
N LYS A 815 2.06 11.10 2.00
CA LYS A 815 2.81 12.28 1.60
C LYS A 815 2.94 13.20 2.82
N THR A 816 1.83 13.81 3.23
CA THR A 816 1.79 14.85 4.26
C THR A 816 1.89 14.31 5.70
N PHE A 817 1.46 13.06 5.94
CA PHE A 817 1.31 12.48 7.28
C PHE A 817 2.09 11.16 7.47
N CYS A 818 3.31 11.14 6.93
CA CYS A 818 4.40 10.19 7.22
C CYS A 818 4.19 8.70 6.90
N ILE A 819 3.06 8.25 6.34
CA ILE A 819 2.94 6.86 5.85
C ILE A 819 4.00 6.61 4.77
N PRO A 820 4.79 5.52 4.85
CA PRO A 820 5.91 5.28 3.95
C PRO A 820 5.47 4.98 2.51
N HIS A 821 6.24 5.52 1.56
CA HIS A 821 5.97 5.45 0.12
C HIS A 821 6.06 4.04 -0.49
N GLY A 822 6.74 3.10 0.18
CA GLY A 822 6.66 1.65 -0.04
C GLY A 822 7.10 1.14 -1.42
N GLY A 823 7.91 1.91 -2.15
CA GLY A 823 8.25 1.63 -3.54
C GLY A 823 7.12 1.91 -4.54
N GLY A 824 6.04 2.59 -4.12
CA GLY A 824 4.83 2.84 -4.91
C GLY A 824 3.54 2.33 -4.26
N GLY A 825 3.51 2.19 -2.94
CA GLY A 825 2.40 1.64 -2.16
C GLY A 825 2.90 0.91 -0.90
N PRO A 826 2.30 1.07 0.29
CA PRO A 826 0.88 1.36 0.47
C PRO A 826 0.50 2.84 0.41
N GLY A 827 -0.80 3.10 0.53
CA GLY A 827 -1.33 4.42 0.79
C GLY A 827 -2.62 4.37 1.61
N MET A 828 -3.00 5.55 2.09
CA MET A 828 -4.35 5.90 2.54
C MET A 828 -4.70 7.27 1.97
N GLY A 829 -6.00 7.46 1.68
CA GLY A 829 -6.55 8.67 1.06
C GLY A 829 -7.88 9.11 1.69
N PRO A 830 -7.95 9.28 3.03
CA PRO A 830 -9.18 9.65 3.71
C PRO A 830 -9.75 10.96 3.18
N ILE A 831 -11.08 11.08 3.20
CA ILE A 831 -11.78 12.32 2.83
C ILE A 831 -12.29 13.05 4.07
N CYS A 832 -12.10 14.36 4.08
CA CYS A 832 -12.68 15.28 5.06
C CYS A 832 -13.74 16.14 4.35
N VAL A 833 -14.89 16.37 4.98
CA VAL A 833 -16.08 16.96 4.34
C VAL A 833 -16.81 17.97 5.22
N LYS A 834 -17.53 18.92 4.60
CA LYS A 834 -18.50 19.78 5.29
C LYS A 834 -19.75 19.02 5.71
N SER A 835 -20.45 19.57 6.70
CA SER A 835 -21.62 19.01 7.37
C SER A 835 -22.69 18.46 6.42
N HIS A 836 -22.95 19.15 5.30
CA HIS A 836 -23.95 18.73 4.31
C HIS A 836 -23.55 17.52 3.46
N LEU A 837 -22.27 17.14 3.45
CA LEU A 837 -21.77 15.93 2.78
C LEU A 837 -21.60 14.73 3.72
N ILE A 838 -21.63 14.92 5.05
CA ILE A 838 -21.54 13.83 6.04
C ILE A 838 -22.60 12.72 5.80
N PRO A 839 -23.88 13.03 5.50
CA PRO A 839 -24.91 12.00 5.23
C PRO A 839 -24.67 11.14 3.97
N PHE A 840 -23.61 11.43 3.21
CA PHE A 840 -23.29 10.79 1.94
C PHE A 840 -21.95 10.02 1.97
N LEU A 841 -21.22 10.05 3.10
CA LEU A 841 -19.95 9.32 3.27
C LEU A 841 -20.10 7.80 3.06
N PRO A 842 -19.02 7.07 2.73
CA PRO A 842 -19.06 5.61 2.56
C PRO A 842 -19.57 4.87 3.79
N ALA A 843 -20.58 4.04 3.59
CA ALA A 843 -21.07 3.09 4.59
C ALA A 843 -21.18 1.68 3.97
N THR A 844 -21.21 0.67 4.83
CA THR A 844 -21.39 -0.73 4.42
C THR A 844 -22.06 -1.52 5.54
N ASP A 845 -23.03 -2.35 5.18
CA ASP A 845 -23.82 -3.19 6.09
C ASP A 845 -23.09 -4.47 6.51
N ILE A 846 -21.94 -4.77 5.91
CA ILE A 846 -21.22 -6.04 6.03
C ILE A 846 -20.88 -6.39 7.49
N ALA A 847 -20.53 -5.39 8.31
CA ALA A 847 -20.28 -5.60 9.74
C ALA A 847 -21.55 -6.00 10.52
N THR A 848 -22.74 -5.56 10.10
CA THR A 848 -24.04 -5.87 10.76
C THR A 848 -24.42 -7.35 10.63
N HIS A 849 -23.74 -8.12 9.78
CA HIS A 849 -23.98 -9.55 9.62
C HIS A 849 -23.08 -10.43 10.49
N LEU A 850 -22.17 -9.83 11.27
CA LEU A 850 -21.13 -10.53 12.03
C LEU A 850 -21.37 -10.44 13.55
N GLY A 851 -20.72 -11.34 14.30
CA GLY A 851 -20.86 -11.43 15.76
C GLY A 851 -22.19 -12.04 16.26
N SER A 852 -22.44 -11.89 17.56
CA SER A 852 -23.68 -12.28 18.23
C SER A 852 -24.83 -11.31 17.89
N ALA A 853 -26.06 -11.62 18.33
CA ALA A 853 -27.19 -10.70 18.14
C ALA A 853 -26.96 -9.32 18.82
N ALA A 854 -26.25 -9.28 19.95
CA ALA A 854 -25.91 -8.04 20.64
C ALA A 854 -24.80 -7.25 19.92
N ASP A 855 -23.85 -7.95 19.28
CA ASP A 855 -22.89 -7.29 18.38
C ASP A 855 -23.64 -6.70 17.17
N GLN A 856 -24.61 -7.42 16.59
CA GLN A 856 -25.41 -6.89 15.48
C GLN A 856 -26.25 -5.67 15.86
N GLU A 857 -26.88 -5.64 17.04
CA GLU A 857 -27.62 -4.46 17.52
C GLU A 857 -26.69 -3.27 17.81
N SER A 858 -25.51 -3.50 18.38
CA SER A 858 -24.54 -2.43 18.62
C SER A 858 -23.88 -1.93 17.32
N VAL A 859 -23.50 -2.81 16.40
CA VAL A 859 -23.05 -2.42 15.04
C VAL A 859 -24.16 -1.65 14.32
N ALA A 860 -25.42 -2.06 14.36
CA ALA A 860 -26.51 -1.36 13.70
C ALA A 860 -26.81 0.03 14.33
N ALA A 861 -26.53 0.20 15.63
CA ALA A 861 -26.65 1.50 16.30
C ALA A 861 -25.45 2.43 15.99
N GLU A 862 -24.21 1.92 16.02
CA GLU A 862 -23.01 2.69 15.68
C GLU A 862 -22.89 2.98 14.18
N GLN A 863 -23.24 1.99 13.35
CA GLN A 863 -23.37 2.08 11.90
C GLN A 863 -24.84 2.29 11.50
N SER A 864 -25.52 3.23 12.17
CA SER A 864 -26.75 3.84 11.68
C SER A 864 -26.44 4.67 10.42
N ALA A 865 -26.07 3.98 9.35
CA ALA A 865 -25.75 4.56 8.07
C ALA A 865 -26.93 5.41 7.59
N SER A 866 -26.63 6.64 7.19
CA SER A 866 -27.60 7.47 6.47
C SER A 866 -28.17 6.66 5.30
N SER A 867 -29.50 6.69 5.14
CA SER A 867 -30.16 6.08 3.96
C SER A 867 -29.73 6.70 2.62
N GLN A 868 -28.90 7.76 2.67
CA GLN A 868 -28.33 8.49 1.54
C GLN A 868 -26.82 8.22 1.36
N ALA A 869 -26.19 7.43 2.24
CA ALA A 869 -24.78 7.09 2.20
C ALA A 869 -24.40 6.38 0.88
N ILE A 870 -23.19 6.63 0.37
CA ILE A 870 -22.66 5.83 -0.74
C ILE A 870 -22.19 4.47 -0.23
N GLY A 871 -22.33 3.44 -1.07
CA GLY A 871 -21.84 2.10 -0.75
C GLY A 871 -20.31 2.02 -0.69
N ALA A 872 -19.81 0.87 -0.25
CA ALA A 872 -18.37 0.62 -0.05
C ALA A 872 -17.51 1.02 -1.25
N VAL A 873 -16.42 1.75 -0.99
CA VAL A 873 -15.41 2.14 -2.00
C VAL A 873 -14.16 1.25 -1.95
N SER A 874 -13.87 0.68 -0.77
CA SER A 874 -12.76 -0.24 -0.47
C SER A 874 -13.32 -1.53 0.15
N ALA A 875 -12.56 -2.63 0.10
CA ALA A 875 -13.00 -3.93 0.61
C ALA A 875 -13.14 -3.99 2.15
N ALA A 876 -12.30 -3.26 2.88
CA ALA A 876 -12.35 -3.15 4.34
C ALA A 876 -12.98 -1.82 4.79
N PRO A 877 -13.74 -1.78 5.92
CA PRO A 877 -14.47 -0.57 6.34
C PRO A 877 -13.60 0.66 6.57
N TYR A 878 -12.36 0.47 7.04
CA TYR A 878 -11.36 1.49 7.34
C TYR A 878 -10.11 1.38 6.43
N GLY A 879 -10.25 0.73 5.26
CA GLY A 879 -9.14 0.53 4.33
C GLY A 879 -7.94 -0.19 4.95
N SER A 880 -6.75 0.39 4.79
CA SER A 880 -5.48 -0.13 5.32
C SER A 880 -5.27 0.27 6.80
N ALA A 881 -6.06 -0.30 7.71
CA ALA A 881 -6.15 0.21 9.08
C ALA A 881 -4.84 0.17 9.89
N SER A 882 -3.94 -0.81 9.69
CA SER A 882 -2.71 -0.91 10.51
C SER A 882 -1.58 0.08 10.18
N ILE A 883 -1.72 0.90 9.13
CA ILE A 883 -0.80 2.01 8.84
C ILE A 883 -1.33 3.40 9.26
N LEU A 884 -2.58 3.48 9.72
CA LEU A 884 -3.14 4.69 10.34
C LEU A 884 -2.49 5.10 11.68
N PRO A 885 -1.93 4.19 12.52
CA PRO A 885 -1.11 4.56 13.67
C PRO A 885 0.08 5.47 13.33
N ILE A 886 0.60 5.43 12.10
CA ILE A 886 1.75 6.27 11.66
C ILE A 886 1.33 7.74 11.62
N SER A 887 0.23 8.06 10.93
CA SER A 887 -0.29 9.44 10.85
C SER A 887 -0.85 9.93 12.19
N TYR A 888 -1.42 9.03 13.00
CA TYR A 888 -1.79 9.35 14.38
C TYR A 888 -0.55 9.72 15.21
N ALA A 889 0.53 8.92 15.13
CA ALA A 889 1.79 9.18 15.81
C ALA A 889 2.38 10.55 15.45
N TYR A 890 2.50 10.83 14.14
CA TYR A 890 2.95 12.12 13.62
C TYR A 890 2.18 13.30 14.23
N ILE A 891 0.84 13.27 14.14
CA ILE A 891 -0.04 14.34 14.62
C ILE A 891 0.08 14.54 16.13
N LYS A 892 0.14 13.45 16.91
CA LYS A 892 0.26 13.54 18.39
C LYS A 892 1.64 14.03 18.86
N MET A 893 2.73 13.66 18.17
CA MET A 893 4.07 14.09 18.56
C MET A 893 4.40 15.52 18.10
N MET A 894 3.89 15.95 16.94
CA MET A 894 4.08 17.31 16.44
C MET A 894 3.16 18.32 17.15
N GLY A 895 1.90 17.94 17.41
CA GLY A 895 0.88 18.84 17.92
C GLY A 895 0.57 20.02 16.99
N GLY A 896 -0.26 20.97 17.45
CA GLY A 896 -0.65 22.13 16.64
C GLY A 896 0.54 22.98 16.15
N ASP A 897 1.46 23.30 17.06
CA ASP A 897 2.60 24.17 16.76
C ASP A 897 3.63 23.48 15.84
N GLY A 898 3.96 22.21 16.10
CA GLY A 898 4.91 21.45 15.28
C GLY A 898 4.40 21.19 13.86
N LEU A 899 3.11 20.87 13.69
CA LEU A 899 2.50 20.70 12.37
C LEU A 899 2.47 22.02 11.57
N THR A 900 2.25 23.15 12.25
CA THR A 900 2.37 24.48 11.63
C THR A 900 3.82 24.72 11.20
N ARG A 901 4.77 24.45 12.09
CA ARG A 901 6.21 24.64 11.87
C ARG A 901 6.78 23.79 10.72
N ALA A 902 6.26 22.59 10.53
CA ALA A 902 6.59 21.75 9.38
C ALA A 902 6.22 22.46 8.06
N SER A 903 4.99 22.97 7.94
CA SER A 903 4.52 23.66 6.73
C SER A 903 5.33 24.93 6.42
N GLU A 904 5.69 25.70 7.45
CA GLU A 904 6.57 26.87 7.32
C GLU A 904 7.93 26.52 6.70
N LEU A 905 8.54 25.43 7.15
CA LEU A 905 9.89 25.06 6.75
C LEU A 905 9.94 24.26 5.45
N ALA A 906 8.87 23.55 5.07
CA ALA A 906 8.71 23.05 3.70
C ALA A 906 8.73 24.21 2.67
N ILE A 907 8.04 25.32 2.98
CA ILE A 907 8.04 26.54 2.14
C ILE A 907 9.40 27.25 2.18
N LEU A 908 10.09 27.30 3.32
CA LEU A 908 11.44 27.86 3.42
C LEU A 908 12.45 27.06 2.58
N ASN A 909 12.45 25.73 2.72
CA ASN A 909 13.39 24.84 2.04
C ASN A 909 13.25 24.95 0.52
N ALA A 910 12.01 24.94 0.01
CA ALA A 910 11.72 25.13 -1.40
C ALA A 910 12.20 26.49 -1.93
N ASN A 911 11.84 27.60 -1.26
CA ASN A 911 12.27 28.93 -1.68
C ASN A 911 13.79 29.13 -1.57
N TYR A 912 14.44 28.52 -0.57
CA TYR A 912 15.89 28.55 -0.43
C TYR A 912 16.58 27.89 -1.63
N MET A 913 16.22 26.65 -1.97
CA MET A 913 16.77 25.94 -3.13
C MET A 913 16.50 26.69 -4.44
N ARG A 914 15.27 27.18 -4.62
CA ARG A 914 14.86 28.02 -5.74
C ARG A 914 15.80 29.23 -5.88
N SER A 915 16.05 29.97 -4.79
CA SER A 915 16.96 31.12 -4.79
C SER A 915 18.43 30.78 -5.10
N ARG A 916 18.88 29.55 -4.82
CA ARG A 916 20.21 29.06 -5.21
C ARG A 916 20.28 28.68 -6.70
N LEU A 917 19.17 28.22 -7.28
CA LEU A 917 19.11 27.71 -8.66
C LEU A 917 18.73 28.80 -9.70
N ALA A 918 18.06 29.88 -9.28
CA ALA A 918 17.64 31.00 -10.15
C ALA A 918 18.73 31.57 -11.10
N PRO A 919 20.03 31.66 -10.73
CA PRO A 919 21.09 32.11 -11.65
C PRO A 919 21.48 31.09 -12.74
N HIS A 920 21.00 29.85 -12.63
CA HIS A 920 21.45 28.69 -13.41
C HIS A 920 20.33 28.08 -14.25
N TYR A 921 19.11 28.06 -13.72
CA TYR A 921 17.90 27.52 -14.33
C TYR A 921 16.79 28.57 -14.28
N LYS A 922 15.97 28.64 -15.34
CA LYS A 922 14.80 29.50 -15.39
C LYS A 922 13.65 28.85 -14.62
N GLU A 923 13.11 29.54 -13.62
CA GLU A 923 11.84 29.18 -13.00
C GLU A 923 10.67 29.47 -13.96
N LEU A 924 9.65 28.61 -13.98
CA LEU A 924 8.44 28.86 -14.77
C LEU A 924 7.34 29.60 -13.99
N PHE A 925 7.23 29.32 -12.69
CA PHE A 925 6.06 29.64 -11.90
C PHE A 925 6.47 30.18 -10.53
N THR A 926 6.13 31.45 -10.26
CA THR A 926 6.22 32.10 -8.96
C THR A 926 5.08 33.12 -8.83
N ASN A 927 4.67 33.42 -7.61
CA ASN A 927 3.69 34.48 -7.36
C ASN A 927 4.25 35.90 -7.61
N GLN A 928 3.44 36.94 -7.38
CA GLN A 928 3.80 38.35 -7.60
C GLN A 928 5.02 38.86 -6.80
N PHE A 929 5.41 38.18 -5.72
CA PHE A 929 6.61 38.49 -4.93
C PHE A 929 7.83 37.63 -5.32
N GLY A 930 7.71 36.81 -6.38
CA GLY A 930 8.74 35.89 -6.80
C GLY A 930 8.93 34.72 -5.84
N MET A 931 7.88 34.27 -5.15
CA MET A 931 7.90 33.13 -4.21
C MET A 931 7.12 31.91 -4.72
N CYS A 932 7.44 30.74 -4.18
CA CYS A 932 6.68 29.50 -4.31
C CYS A 932 6.16 29.02 -2.93
N GLY A 933 5.36 27.95 -2.93
CA GLY A 933 4.99 27.18 -1.74
C GLY A 933 6.05 26.13 -1.39
N HIS A 934 5.64 24.89 -1.08
CA HIS A 934 6.53 23.77 -0.76
C HIS A 934 7.31 23.16 -1.95
N GLU A 935 7.03 23.59 -3.17
CA GLU A 935 7.64 23.03 -4.39
C GLU A 935 7.78 24.10 -5.47
N PHE A 936 8.64 23.87 -6.48
CA PHE A 936 8.83 24.78 -7.61
C PHE A 936 9.26 24.04 -8.89
N VAL A 937 9.04 24.67 -10.06
CA VAL A 937 9.29 24.10 -11.39
C VAL A 937 10.39 24.85 -12.13
N ILE A 938 11.43 24.13 -12.58
CA ILE A 938 12.50 24.65 -13.43
C ILE A 938 12.36 24.21 -14.89
N ASP A 939 12.59 25.16 -15.80
CA ASP A 939 12.52 25.01 -17.25
C ASP A 939 13.81 24.39 -17.81
N ILE A 940 13.69 23.21 -18.44
CA ILE A 940 14.81 22.51 -19.08
C ILE A 940 14.75 22.69 -20.61
N SER A 941 13.63 23.17 -21.17
CA SER A 941 13.43 23.22 -22.62
C SER A 941 14.48 24.02 -23.41
N PRO A 942 15.08 25.13 -22.91
CA PRO A 942 16.10 25.86 -23.65
C PRO A 942 17.35 25.03 -23.99
N PHE A 943 17.68 24.02 -23.17
CA PHE A 943 18.88 23.21 -23.37
C PHE A 943 18.74 22.19 -24.51
N SER A 944 17.51 21.91 -24.97
CA SER A 944 17.30 21.08 -26.17
C SER A 944 17.80 21.79 -27.43
N GLU A 945 17.65 23.12 -27.51
CA GLU A 945 18.22 23.91 -28.61
C GLU A 945 19.71 24.20 -28.36
N SER A 946 20.07 24.71 -27.18
CA SER A 946 21.46 25.15 -26.91
C SER A 946 22.47 23.99 -26.90
N ALA A 947 22.09 22.81 -26.38
CA ALA A 947 22.99 21.67 -26.16
C ALA A 947 22.47 20.31 -26.67
N ASP A 948 21.20 20.18 -27.10
CA ASP A 948 20.47 18.91 -27.24
C ASP A 948 20.40 18.12 -25.92
N ILE A 949 20.25 18.82 -24.79
CA ILE A 949 20.05 18.22 -23.47
C ILE A 949 18.58 18.30 -23.06
N ARG A 950 18.04 17.21 -22.53
CA ARG A 950 16.65 17.07 -22.08
C ARG A 950 16.58 16.79 -20.58
N GLU A 951 15.38 16.86 -20.01
CA GLU A 951 15.14 16.60 -18.58
C GLU A 951 15.55 15.17 -18.18
N VAL A 952 15.38 14.20 -19.07
CA VAL A 952 15.85 12.82 -18.85
C VAL A 952 17.38 12.72 -18.77
N ASP A 953 18.13 13.51 -19.55
CA ASP A 953 19.60 13.50 -19.49
C ASP A 953 20.10 14.02 -18.13
N ILE A 954 19.49 15.10 -17.62
CA ILE A 954 19.75 15.65 -16.29
C ILE A 954 19.34 14.65 -15.19
N ALA A 955 18.17 14.03 -15.34
CA ALA A 955 17.65 13.05 -14.38
C ALA A 955 18.51 11.79 -14.25
N LYS A 956 19.08 11.29 -15.36
CA LYS A 956 20.07 10.21 -15.32
C LYS A 956 21.41 10.69 -14.75
N ARG A 957 21.84 11.91 -15.10
CA ARG A 957 23.09 12.47 -14.58
C ARG A 957 23.07 12.71 -13.07
N LEU A 958 21.94 13.11 -12.49
CA LEU A 958 21.78 13.23 -11.03
C LEU A 958 22.08 11.93 -10.27
N GLN A 959 21.85 10.76 -10.88
CA GLN A 959 22.19 9.46 -10.29
C GLN A 959 23.71 9.30 -10.08
N ASP A 960 24.54 9.91 -10.95
CA ASP A 960 26.00 9.94 -10.76
C ASP A 960 26.40 10.80 -9.55
N TYR A 961 25.58 11.78 -9.17
CA TYR A 961 25.72 12.60 -7.96
C TYR A 961 25.08 11.94 -6.72
N SER A 962 24.65 10.67 -6.82
CA SER A 962 23.94 9.91 -5.78
C SER A 962 22.59 10.52 -5.36
N PHE A 963 21.87 11.13 -6.31
CA PHE A 963 20.51 11.63 -6.08
C PHE A 963 19.49 10.96 -7.00
N HIS A 964 18.27 10.76 -6.48
CA HIS A 964 17.12 10.51 -7.33
C HIS A 964 16.69 11.81 -8.04
N SER A 965 16.17 11.70 -9.25
CA SER A 965 15.63 12.86 -9.97
C SER A 965 14.42 13.46 -9.24
N PRO A 966 14.21 14.79 -9.32
CA PRO A 966 12.89 15.41 -9.12
C PRO A 966 11.85 14.87 -10.12
N THR A 967 10.59 15.26 -9.93
CA THR A 967 9.48 14.85 -10.80
C THR A 967 9.68 15.42 -12.20
N MET A 968 9.68 14.55 -13.22
CA MET A 968 10.01 14.90 -14.61
C MET A 968 8.78 15.16 -15.46
N SER A 969 8.81 16.18 -16.32
CA SER A 969 7.85 16.42 -17.40
C SER A 969 6.36 16.47 -16.99
N TRP A 970 6.08 16.71 -15.70
CA TRP A 970 4.77 16.98 -15.13
C TRP A 970 4.93 18.04 -14.02
N PRO A 971 3.99 19.01 -13.88
CA PRO A 971 2.79 19.25 -14.69
C PRO A 971 3.06 19.76 -16.11
N THR A 972 4.27 20.22 -16.40
CA THR A 972 4.67 20.77 -17.71
C THR A 972 5.69 19.84 -18.39
N PRO A 973 5.60 19.56 -19.70
CA PRO A 973 6.62 18.80 -20.41
C PRO A 973 7.96 19.54 -20.50
N ASN A 974 9.07 18.81 -20.47
CA ASN A 974 10.47 19.30 -20.50
C ASN A 974 10.85 20.15 -19.26
N THR A 975 10.34 19.79 -18.08
CA THR A 975 10.66 20.47 -16.80
C THR A 975 11.05 19.48 -15.71
N LEU A 976 11.66 19.98 -14.64
CA LEU A 976 11.82 19.27 -13.37
C LEU A 976 11.06 20.02 -12.26
N MET A 977 10.29 19.30 -11.45
CA MET A 977 9.56 19.84 -10.29
C MET A 977 10.13 19.29 -8.98
N ILE A 978 10.55 20.21 -8.11
CA ILE A 978 11.39 19.99 -6.94
C ILE A 978 10.59 20.29 -5.67
N GLU A 979 10.44 19.29 -4.79
CA GLU A 979 9.86 19.42 -3.45
C GLU A 979 10.84 18.80 -2.43
N PRO A 980 11.50 19.61 -1.57
CA PRO A 980 12.46 19.09 -0.58
C PRO A 980 11.83 18.63 0.74
N THR A 981 10.59 19.04 1.05
CA THR A 981 9.96 18.89 2.38
C THR A 981 10.69 19.63 3.50
N GLU A 982 10.16 19.54 4.72
CA GLU A 982 10.72 20.10 5.95
C GLU A 982 11.81 19.24 6.61
N SER A 983 11.89 17.94 6.28
CA SER A 983 12.76 16.98 6.97
C SER A 983 14.21 17.01 6.50
N GLU A 984 14.49 17.62 5.36
CA GLU A 984 15.82 17.66 4.77
C GLU A 984 16.68 18.77 5.36
N SER A 985 17.92 18.43 5.76
CA SER A 985 18.85 19.39 6.33
C SER A 985 19.38 20.33 5.27
N LYS A 986 19.72 21.57 5.66
CA LYS A 986 20.24 22.58 4.73
C LYS A 986 21.46 22.08 3.95
N GLN A 987 22.29 21.22 4.55
CA GLN A 987 23.47 20.65 3.94
C GLN A 987 23.11 19.65 2.81
N GLU A 988 21.97 18.95 2.91
CA GLU A 988 21.45 18.10 1.83
C GLU A 988 20.79 18.92 0.72
N LEU A 989 20.03 19.97 1.08
CA LEU A 989 19.52 20.96 0.11
C LEU A 989 20.68 21.56 -0.71
N ASP A 990 21.78 21.91 -0.03
CA ASP A 990 22.99 22.45 -0.65
C ASP A 990 23.68 21.43 -1.56
N ARG A 991 23.85 20.17 -1.12
CA ARG A 991 24.41 19.10 -1.97
C ARG A 991 23.62 18.92 -3.26
N PHE A 992 22.29 18.96 -3.20
CA PHE A 992 21.44 18.83 -4.39
C PHE A 992 21.50 20.08 -5.29
N CYS A 993 21.51 21.28 -4.71
CA CYS A 993 21.70 22.51 -5.47
C CYS A 993 23.07 22.52 -6.18
N ASP A 994 24.14 22.12 -5.49
CA ASP A 994 25.49 22.03 -6.03
C ASP A 994 25.59 20.98 -7.15
N ALA A 995 24.87 19.86 -7.05
CA ALA A 995 24.76 18.87 -8.12
C ALA A 995 24.09 19.45 -9.37
N LEU A 996 22.94 20.12 -9.23
CA LEU A 996 22.28 20.79 -10.36
C LEU A 996 23.11 21.94 -10.94
N ILE A 997 23.81 22.71 -10.11
CA ILE A 997 24.73 23.78 -10.56
C ILE A 997 25.89 23.19 -11.36
N ALA A 998 26.52 22.12 -10.87
CA ALA A 998 27.56 21.40 -11.58
C ALA A 998 27.05 20.85 -12.94
N ILE A 999 25.86 20.25 -12.97
CA ILE A 999 25.20 19.83 -14.22
C ILE A 999 24.98 21.01 -15.16
N ARG A 1000 24.62 22.22 -14.67
CA ARG A 1000 24.51 23.41 -15.53
C ARG A 1000 25.86 23.81 -16.14
N HIS A 1001 26.97 23.58 -15.45
CA HIS A 1001 28.31 23.75 -16.01
C HIS A 1001 28.64 22.67 -17.05
N GLU A 1002 28.26 21.42 -16.85
CA GLU A 1002 28.41 20.34 -17.85
C GLU A 1002 27.60 20.63 -19.12
N ILE A 1003 26.38 21.18 -19.00
CA ILE A 1003 25.60 21.70 -20.13
C ILE A 1003 26.37 22.83 -20.83
N ARG A 1004 27.00 23.75 -20.08
CA ARG A 1004 27.77 24.87 -20.66
C ARG A 1004 29.02 24.41 -21.42
N GLU A 1005 29.66 23.32 -21.03
CA GLU A 1005 30.75 22.72 -21.81
C GLU A 1005 30.27 22.29 -23.20
N ILE A 1006 29.05 21.77 -23.31
CA ILE A 1006 28.43 21.41 -24.59
C ILE A 1006 28.03 22.67 -25.38
N GLU A 1007 27.41 23.66 -24.72
CA GLU A 1007 27.04 24.96 -25.33
C GLU A 1007 28.26 25.71 -25.89
N THR A 1008 29.46 25.47 -25.34
CA THR A 1008 30.73 26.12 -25.75
C THR A 1008 31.67 25.21 -26.54
N GLY A 1009 31.28 23.98 -26.87
CA GLY A 1009 32.06 23.05 -27.68
C GLY A 1009 33.28 22.42 -26.98
N GLN A 1010 33.35 22.49 -25.66
CA GLN A 1010 34.37 21.80 -24.83
C GLN A 1010 34.05 20.30 -24.62
N GLN A 1011 32.79 19.92 -24.83
CA GLN A 1011 32.31 18.55 -24.93
C GLN A 1011 31.43 18.42 -26.19
N PRO A 1012 31.42 17.27 -26.88
CA PRO A 1012 30.56 17.06 -28.04
C PRO A 1012 29.09 16.87 -27.61
N ARG A 1013 28.14 17.13 -28.50
CA ARG A 1013 26.69 17.10 -28.18
C ARG A 1013 26.13 15.69 -28.00
N ASP A 1014 26.72 14.71 -28.69
CA ASP A 1014 26.28 13.32 -28.79
C ASP A 1014 26.90 12.39 -27.74
N SER A 1015 28.20 12.50 -27.46
CA SER A 1015 28.91 11.66 -26.46
C SER A 1015 29.56 12.48 -25.35
N ASN A 1016 28.77 12.87 -24.36
CA ASN A 1016 29.20 13.63 -23.18
C ASN A 1016 28.66 12.97 -21.90
N VAL A 1017 29.05 13.49 -20.73
CA VAL A 1017 28.61 12.98 -19.42
C VAL A 1017 27.09 12.91 -19.24
N LEU A 1018 26.31 13.81 -19.84
CA LEU A 1018 24.86 13.88 -19.71
C LEU A 1018 24.13 12.87 -20.60
N LYS A 1019 24.60 12.66 -21.83
CA LYS A 1019 24.15 11.55 -22.70
C LYS A 1019 24.61 10.20 -22.16
N ASN A 1020 25.87 10.15 -21.74
CA ASN A 1020 26.60 9.00 -21.21
C ASN A 1020 26.07 8.39 -19.89
N ALA A 1021 25.14 9.06 -19.20
CA ALA A 1021 24.70 8.74 -17.84
C ALA A 1021 23.47 7.80 -17.82
N PRO A 1022 23.32 6.95 -16.78
CA PRO A 1022 24.18 6.85 -15.59
C PRO A 1022 25.42 5.99 -15.81
N HIS A 1023 26.44 6.19 -14.99
CA HIS A 1023 27.72 5.48 -15.08
C HIS A 1023 27.81 4.35 -14.03
N THR A 1024 27.55 3.12 -14.46
CA THR A 1024 27.65 1.92 -13.61
C THR A 1024 29.09 1.61 -13.21
N MET A 1025 29.25 0.82 -12.14
CA MET A 1025 30.56 0.27 -11.75
C MET A 1025 31.18 -0.58 -12.89
N SER A 1026 30.35 -1.29 -13.66
CA SER A 1026 30.81 -2.11 -14.80
C SER A 1026 31.42 -1.25 -15.91
N ALA A 1027 30.72 -0.17 -16.30
CA ALA A 1027 31.18 0.75 -17.35
C ALA A 1027 32.52 1.42 -17.01
N LEU A 1028 32.81 1.64 -15.72
CA LEU A 1028 34.07 2.22 -15.26
C LEU A 1028 35.23 1.21 -15.20
N LEU A 1029 34.91 -0.09 -15.06
CA LEU A 1029 35.89 -1.17 -14.98
C LEU A 1029 36.22 -1.78 -16.36
N ALA A 1030 35.43 -1.50 -17.40
CA ALA A 1030 35.73 -1.91 -18.77
C ALA A 1030 37.12 -1.43 -19.21
N ASP A 1031 37.95 -2.33 -19.76
CA ASP A 1031 39.37 -2.08 -20.08
C ASP A 1031 39.56 -0.82 -20.94
N THR A 1032 38.75 -0.69 -22.00
CA THR A 1032 38.75 0.44 -22.92
C THR A 1032 37.76 1.50 -22.47
N TRP A 1033 38.17 2.77 -22.48
CA TRP A 1033 37.32 3.92 -22.14
C TRP A 1033 37.34 4.95 -23.28
N ASP A 1034 36.51 4.70 -24.29
CA ASP A 1034 36.35 5.58 -25.46
C ASP A 1034 35.25 6.62 -25.22
N ARG A 1035 35.49 7.52 -24.25
CA ARG A 1035 34.59 8.63 -23.89
C ARG A 1035 35.43 9.92 -23.68
N PRO A 1036 35.01 11.10 -24.18
CA PRO A 1036 35.83 12.33 -24.20
C PRO A 1036 35.90 13.07 -22.84
N TYR A 1037 35.78 12.33 -21.74
CA TYR A 1037 35.80 12.79 -20.36
C TYR A 1037 36.34 11.67 -19.46
N SER A 1038 36.88 11.99 -18.28
CA SER A 1038 37.50 10.98 -17.41
C SER A 1038 36.49 10.09 -16.68
N ARG A 1039 36.90 8.87 -16.33
CA ARG A 1039 36.18 7.98 -15.38
C ARG A 1039 35.90 8.67 -14.03
N GLU A 1040 36.78 9.59 -13.61
CA GLU A 1040 36.56 10.40 -12.41
C GLU A 1040 35.42 11.42 -12.59
N LYS A 1041 35.38 12.16 -13.70
CA LYS A 1041 34.25 13.07 -14.00
C LYS A 1041 32.94 12.32 -14.15
N ALA A 1042 32.98 11.11 -14.71
CA ALA A 1042 31.83 10.21 -14.79
C ALA A 1042 31.29 9.87 -13.38
N ALA A 1043 32.12 9.31 -12.51
CA ALA A 1043 31.69 8.66 -11.26
C ALA A 1043 31.69 9.55 -10.02
N TYR A 1044 32.61 10.52 -9.93
CA TYR A 1044 32.88 11.37 -8.78
C TYR A 1044 32.95 12.86 -9.16
N PRO A 1045 31.90 13.43 -9.80
CA PRO A 1045 31.89 14.84 -10.22
C PRO A 1045 31.96 15.86 -9.08
N LEU A 1046 31.72 15.44 -7.83
CA LEU A 1046 31.98 16.19 -6.60
C LEU A 1046 32.89 15.38 -5.66
N ALA A 1047 33.82 16.05 -4.98
CA ALA A 1047 34.81 15.38 -4.12
C ALA A 1047 34.18 14.61 -2.94
N SER A 1048 33.05 15.08 -2.41
CA SER A 1048 32.28 14.42 -1.34
C SER A 1048 31.78 13.02 -1.70
N LEU A 1049 31.58 12.73 -3.00
CA LEU A 1049 31.16 11.41 -3.48
C LEU A 1049 32.24 10.33 -3.26
N ARG A 1050 33.48 10.71 -2.93
CA ARG A 1050 34.54 9.76 -2.54
C ARG A 1050 34.36 9.19 -1.13
N GLU A 1051 33.56 9.84 -0.29
CA GLU A 1051 33.17 9.35 1.04
C GLU A 1051 31.88 8.52 0.98
N ARG A 1052 30.86 9.03 0.27
CA ARG A 1052 29.56 8.37 0.10
C ARG A 1052 29.10 8.39 -1.37
N LYS A 1053 28.94 7.20 -1.96
CA LYS A 1053 28.51 6.99 -3.36
C LYS A 1053 27.41 5.93 -3.41
N PHE A 1054 26.25 6.29 -3.97
CA PHE A 1054 25.30 5.31 -4.47
C PHE A 1054 25.70 4.88 -5.89
N TRP A 1055 25.48 3.60 -6.26
CA TRP A 1055 25.86 3.06 -7.56
C TRP A 1055 24.63 2.68 -8.41
N PRO A 1056 24.39 3.38 -9.54
CA PRO A 1056 23.47 2.90 -10.57
C PRO A 1056 23.87 1.49 -11.03
N THR A 1057 22.89 0.58 -11.06
CA THR A 1057 23.16 -0.87 -11.18
C THR A 1057 23.10 -1.41 -12.61
N VAL A 1058 22.40 -0.68 -13.49
CA VAL A 1058 22.33 -0.88 -14.93
C VAL A 1058 22.57 0.45 -15.63
N GLY A 1059 22.98 0.43 -16.89
CA GLY A 1059 23.07 1.64 -17.71
C GLY A 1059 21.69 2.23 -18.04
N ARG A 1060 21.64 3.22 -18.94
CA ARG A 1060 20.38 3.88 -19.32
C ARG A 1060 19.43 2.89 -20.00
N VAL A 1061 18.22 2.71 -19.46
CA VAL A 1061 17.27 1.70 -19.97
C VAL A 1061 16.64 2.10 -21.31
N ASP A 1062 16.57 1.15 -22.25
CA ASP A 1062 15.87 1.30 -23.53
C ASP A 1062 14.33 1.20 -23.31
N ASP A 1063 13.71 2.34 -23.06
CA ASP A 1063 12.26 2.48 -22.85
C ASP A 1063 11.42 2.01 -24.05
N VAL A 1064 11.96 2.10 -25.26
CA VAL A 1064 11.25 1.82 -26.52
C VAL A 1064 11.35 0.35 -26.91
N HIS A 1065 12.42 -0.35 -26.50
CA HIS A 1065 12.56 -1.79 -26.71
C HIS A 1065 11.59 -2.59 -25.84
N GLY A 1066 11.51 -2.35 -24.53
CA GLY A 1066 10.62 -3.09 -23.63
C GLY A 1066 9.12 -2.94 -23.95
N ASP A 1067 8.69 -1.78 -24.45
CA ASP A 1067 7.29 -1.59 -24.89
C ASP A 1067 6.99 -2.23 -26.28
N LYS A 1068 8.04 -2.65 -27.03
CA LYS A 1068 7.92 -3.43 -28.28
C LYS A 1068 8.06 -4.93 -28.04
N VAL A 1069 9.01 -5.33 -27.20
CA VAL A 1069 9.34 -6.72 -26.84
C VAL A 1069 8.87 -6.95 -25.40
N LEU A 1070 7.55 -7.00 -25.24
CA LEU A 1070 6.93 -7.01 -23.91
C LEU A 1070 7.07 -8.38 -23.25
N VAL A 1071 8.01 -8.50 -22.32
CA VAL A 1071 8.18 -9.66 -21.42
C VAL A 1071 7.86 -9.20 -19.99
N CYS A 1072 6.87 -9.80 -19.34
CA CYS A 1072 6.34 -9.37 -18.02
C CYS A 1072 6.37 -10.46 -16.93
N THR A 1073 7.01 -11.59 -17.22
CA THR A 1073 7.28 -12.72 -16.32
C THR A 1073 8.72 -13.18 -16.53
N CYS A 1074 9.33 -13.84 -15.53
CA CYS A 1074 10.67 -14.41 -15.68
C CYS A 1074 10.71 -15.39 -16.86
N PRO A 1075 11.55 -15.17 -17.89
CA PRO A 1075 11.69 -16.11 -18.99
C PRO A 1075 12.43 -17.39 -18.51
N PRO A 1076 12.30 -18.51 -19.23
CA PRO A 1076 13.07 -19.71 -18.98
C PRO A 1076 14.59 -19.45 -19.00
N MET A 1077 15.36 -20.20 -18.18
CA MET A 1077 16.82 -20.08 -18.16
C MET A 1077 17.47 -20.36 -19.53
N SER A 1078 16.85 -21.23 -20.35
CA SER A 1078 17.28 -21.52 -21.72
C SER A 1078 17.34 -20.29 -22.63
N ASP A 1079 16.58 -19.26 -22.28
CA ASP A 1079 16.40 -18.06 -23.10
C ASP A 1079 17.44 -16.99 -22.70
N TYR A 1080 18.06 -17.13 -21.51
CA TYR A 1080 19.27 -16.41 -21.10
C TYR A 1080 20.57 -17.11 -21.57
N ASP A 1081 20.55 -18.43 -21.81
CA ASP A 1081 21.69 -19.19 -22.37
C ASP A 1081 21.81 -19.04 -23.92
N ALA A 1082 21.00 -18.18 -24.54
CA ALA A 1082 20.84 -18.05 -25.99
C ALA A 1082 21.30 -16.70 -26.59
N GLU A 1083 21.78 -15.76 -25.76
CA GLU A 1083 22.44 -14.50 -26.16
C GLU A 1083 23.96 -14.53 -25.87
#